data_AF-A0A958YUJ6-F1
#
_entry.id   AF-A0A958YUJ6-F1
#
_cell.length_a   1.000
_cell.length_b   1.000
_cell.length_c   1.000
_cell.angle_alpha   90.00
_cell.angle_beta   90.00
_cell.angle_gamma   90.00
#
_symmetry.space_group_name_H-M   'P 1'
#
loop_
_entity.id
_entity.type
_entity.pdbx_description
1 polymer ?
#
loop_
_entity_poly.entity_id
_entity_poly.type
_entity_poly.pdbx_seq_one_letter_code
_entity_poly.pdbx_strand_id
1 'polypeptide(L)'
;MKPFIYIFIFLFFSGLLSSFSQNRTSSQSSFSLKGKVVNAADYSPISKVNIEIAGKGYTTTNTAGEFTIEATIGDELVVRSDDFKTVYYTIKDQQKITIEVEEVEKETAGITSKSRSTNKDYFNVYIDSAGYYLKKDAKRSIEYVTKALESVSGKKPTNNQNAIAFGTLGDINLQWQLPDLALSNYKQSVNFNPKVDTRIKLAKAYMQNGNYQESIQEYKNLLKVDLTTYQQVEVYEGLGDNYKATNDAVKSVFNYQKGLDIATAKKITPKITDLNSKIAEAYAKGGAIEEAQTYFDNSLSLSKNENKKRAVEEKNKVADFYNQKRDFDKEIELRQETIDEIQSMEVEESEDDINSALTPQRQNYKIANAYVAQDKYQEAIPFLEKSIAEADKKEDLVVQKDATRKLSEIYRDIGDYGKAAESYERYVEVVDELYIKKEQELSQATRFSKEIALKQNRITSLENERALNESRYKLAFENQELIEKNNKTQKWIIGSLIALALLLFFTIYTQRKNVQQQKFANNLLALKSLRTQMNPHFIFNALNSVNSFIASNDERAANRYLSEFSQLMRSVLENSEEDFIPLSKEIELLELYVKLEHFRFKDKFDYAVTVDEHINVEDFVIPPMLLQPYVENAVWHGLRYKEEKGMLKIHFQQKNTETVIITIEDDGIGRKKSKALKTENQKKQKSKGMGNIQKRISILNEMYKDKVDVIVEDAFENEEGTLVKLTLKKD
;
A
#
# COMPACT_ATOMS: atom_id res chain seq x y z
N MET A 1 -39.11 -23.87 2.81
CA MET A 1 -39.50 -22.47 2.55
C MET A 1 -38.88 -21.61 3.66
N LYS A 2 -37.85 -20.83 3.28
CA LYS A 2 -37.19 -19.64 3.88
C LYS A 2 -37.11 -19.38 5.41
N PRO A 3 -36.05 -18.63 5.84
CA PRO A 3 -35.27 -18.86 7.06
C PRO A 3 -35.25 -17.64 8.01
N PHE A 4 -34.52 -17.71 9.13
CA PHE A 4 -33.74 -16.56 9.65
C PHE A 4 -32.73 -16.98 10.75
N ILE A 5 -31.58 -16.27 10.75
CA ILE A 5 -30.57 -16.07 11.83
C ILE A 5 -29.22 -16.84 11.70
N TYR A 6 -28.31 -16.22 10.93
CA TYR A 6 -26.97 -15.69 11.27
C TYR A 6 -25.87 -16.48 12.03
N ILE A 7 -24.65 -16.43 11.43
CA ILE A 7 -23.29 -16.11 12.00
C ILE A 7 -22.67 -17.18 12.92
N PHE A 8 -21.42 -17.68 12.80
CA PHE A 8 -20.17 -17.22 12.16
C PHE A 8 -19.13 -18.37 12.14
N ILE A 9 -18.18 -18.33 11.19
CA ILE A 9 -16.74 -18.73 11.27
C ILE A 9 -16.36 -20.22 11.47
N PHE A 10 -15.33 -20.82 10.86
CA PHE A 10 -14.42 -20.57 9.71
C PHE A 10 -13.42 -21.77 9.68
N LEU A 11 -13.03 -22.24 8.48
CA LEU A 11 -11.79 -22.99 8.12
C LEU A 11 -11.61 -24.45 8.63
N PHE A 12 -10.96 -25.39 7.94
CA PHE A 12 -10.38 -25.49 6.59
C PHE A 12 -10.24 -26.98 6.24
N PHE A 13 -10.39 -27.29 4.96
CA PHE A 13 -10.28 -28.63 4.39
C PHE A 13 -8.90 -28.80 3.72
N SER A 14 -8.27 -29.94 3.97
CA SER A 14 -7.35 -30.72 3.13
C SER A 14 -6.23 -30.03 2.32
N GLY A 15 -4.97 -30.34 2.65
CA GLY A 15 -3.84 -30.26 1.73
C GLY A 15 -3.44 -31.66 1.26
N LEU A 16 -3.52 -31.90 -0.05
CA LEU A 16 -2.97 -33.07 -0.76
C LEU A 16 -1.58 -32.72 -1.32
N LEU A 17 -0.73 -33.75 -1.34
CA LEU A 17 0.62 -33.80 -1.89
C LEU A 17 0.65 -33.66 -3.41
N SER A 18 1.70 -33.02 -3.93
CA SER A 18 2.31 -33.40 -5.22
C SER A 18 3.79 -33.05 -5.25
N SER A 19 4.58 -34.02 -5.73
CA SER A 19 6.02 -34.19 -5.59
C SER A 19 6.86 -33.50 -6.68
N PHE A 20 8.10 -33.15 -6.27
CA PHE A 20 9.38 -33.15 -6.99
C PHE A 20 9.47 -32.98 -8.52
N SER A 21 10.29 -32.01 -8.92
CA SER A 21 11.24 -32.16 -10.03
C SER A 21 12.63 -31.73 -9.52
N GLN A 22 13.63 -32.61 -9.68
CA GLN A 22 15.00 -32.44 -9.24
C GLN A 22 15.85 -32.21 -10.49
N ASN A 23 16.47 -31.04 -10.62
CA ASN A 23 17.61 -30.85 -11.54
C ASN A 23 18.85 -30.62 -10.67
N ARG A 24 19.75 -31.60 -10.68
CA ARG A 24 21.11 -31.48 -10.14
C ARG A 24 21.97 -30.78 -11.17
N THR A 25 22.46 -29.60 -10.84
CA THR A 25 23.64 -28.99 -11.44
C THR A 25 24.63 -28.72 -10.31
N SER A 26 25.89 -29.05 -10.54
CA SER A 26 27.03 -29.06 -9.62
C SER A 26 27.04 -27.90 -8.61
N SER A 27 26.78 -28.19 -7.34
CA SER A 27 26.92 -27.22 -6.26
C SER A 27 28.40 -27.06 -5.90
N GLN A 28 29.01 -25.94 -6.28
CA GLN A 28 30.00 -25.33 -5.38
C GLN A 28 29.29 -25.09 -4.05
N SER A 29 29.85 -25.59 -2.94
CA SER A 29 29.25 -25.43 -1.62
C SER A 29 29.15 -23.95 -1.27
N SER A 30 27.93 -23.42 -1.15
CA SER A 30 27.70 -22.09 -0.59
C SER A 30 28.11 -22.09 0.88
N PHE A 31 28.63 -20.95 1.36
CA PHE A 31 28.97 -20.75 2.75
C PHE A 31 28.45 -19.39 3.23
N SER A 32 28.28 -19.25 4.54
CA SER A 32 27.85 -18.00 5.17
C SER A 32 29.05 -17.05 5.32
N LEU A 33 29.19 -16.09 4.41
CA LEU A 33 30.20 -15.05 4.49
C LEU A 33 29.78 -14.00 5.54
N LYS A 34 30.69 -13.69 6.47
CA LYS A 34 30.53 -12.59 7.43
C LYS A 34 31.43 -11.44 7.01
N GLY A 35 30.92 -10.21 7.08
CA GLY A 35 31.74 -9.04 6.78
C GLY A 35 31.34 -7.81 7.55
N LYS A 36 32.12 -6.75 7.42
CA LYS A 36 31.89 -5.45 8.06
C LYS A 36 32.16 -4.31 7.07
N VAL A 37 31.31 -3.29 7.07
CA VAL A 37 31.51 -2.06 6.30
C VAL A 37 31.93 -0.93 7.23
N VAL A 38 33.02 -0.26 6.89
CA VAL A 38 33.60 0.82 7.69
C VAL A 38 33.97 2.02 6.81
N ASN A 39 33.96 3.21 7.39
CA ASN A 39 34.46 4.41 6.71
C ASN A 39 35.99 4.32 6.56
N ALA A 40 36.51 4.59 5.37
CA ALA A 40 37.93 4.49 5.04
C ALA A 40 38.81 5.48 5.83
N ALA A 41 38.25 6.61 6.28
CA ALA A 41 39.00 7.65 6.98
C ALA A 41 39.22 7.35 8.47
N ASP A 42 38.22 6.80 9.17
CA ASP A 42 38.23 6.65 10.63
C ASP A 42 37.88 5.24 11.13
N TYR A 43 37.65 4.28 10.21
CA TYR A 43 37.23 2.91 10.49
C TYR A 43 35.94 2.78 11.32
N SER A 44 35.13 3.85 11.38
CA SER A 44 33.84 3.82 12.05
C SER A 44 32.87 2.90 11.30
N PRO A 45 32.06 2.08 12.01
CA PRO A 45 31.13 1.15 11.39
C PRO A 45 29.95 1.88 10.74
N ILE A 46 29.59 1.48 9.51
CA ILE A 46 28.47 2.09 8.78
C ILE A 46 27.27 1.14 8.75
N SER A 47 26.19 1.56 9.39
CA SER A 47 24.93 0.80 9.47
C SER A 47 24.01 1.04 8.28
N LYS A 48 23.07 0.11 8.02
CA LYS A 48 22.06 0.20 6.93
C LYS A 48 22.64 0.20 5.51
N VAL A 49 23.85 -0.31 5.34
CA VAL A 49 24.46 -0.51 4.03
C VAL A 49 23.87 -1.75 3.38
N ASN A 50 23.41 -1.64 2.14
CA ASN A 50 22.90 -2.76 1.36
C ASN A 50 24.05 -3.60 0.82
N ILE A 51 23.97 -4.91 1.02
CA ILE A 51 24.95 -5.89 0.56
C ILE A 51 24.23 -6.94 -0.29
N GLU A 52 24.67 -7.16 -1.53
CA GLU A 52 24.01 -8.11 -2.41
C GLU A 52 24.95 -9.02 -3.20
N ILE A 53 24.45 -10.26 -3.28
CA ILE A 53 24.67 -11.38 -4.19
C ILE A 53 23.91 -11.30 -5.50
N ALA A 54 24.46 -10.88 -6.65
CA ALA A 54 23.70 -10.93 -7.91
C ALA A 54 23.13 -12.35 -8.17
N GLY A 55 21.80 -12.50 -8.07
CA GLY A 55 21.10 -13.79 -8.23
C GLY A 55 21.12 -14.75 -7.03
N LYS A 56 21.71 -14.38 -5.88
CA LYS A 56 21.87 -15.27 -4.71
C LYS A 56 21.26 -14.76 -3.41
N GLY A 57 21.16 -13.45 -3.19
CA GLY A 57 20.52 -12.90 -2.00
C GLY A 57 20.93 -11.47 -1.66
N TYR A 58 20.24 -10.87 -0.70
CA TYR A 58 20.53 -9.52 -0.19
C TYR A 58 20.52 -9.51 1.34
N THR A 59 21.32 -8.63 1.94
CA THR A 59 21.35 -8.37 3.38
C THR A 59 21.69 -6.89 3.62
N THR A 60 21.61 -6.45 4.87
CA THR A 60 21.94 -5.07 5.28
C THR A 60 22.82 -5.08 6.52
N THR A 61 23.75 -4.14 6.62
CA THR A 61 24.60 -4.03 7.81
C THR A 61 23.80 -3.62 9.05
N ASN A 62 24.12 -4.22 10.19
CA ASN A 62 23.56 -3.87 11.49
C ASN A 62 24.17 -2.55 12.04
N THR A 63 23.80 -2.16 13.26
CA THR A 63 24.33 -0.96 13.93
C THR A 63 25.84 -0.99 14.17
N ALA A 64 26.46 -2.18 14.18
CA ALA A 64 27.90 -2.37 14.26
C ALA A 64 28.58 -2.45 12.88
N GLY A 65 27.85 -2.19 11.79
CA GLY A 65 28.35 -2.26 10.42
C GLY A 65 28.56 -3.68 9.90
N GLU A 66 28.10 -4.71 10.62
CA GLU A 66 28.32 -6.11 10.26
C GLU A 66 27.19 -6.68 9.43
N PHE A 67 27.52 -7.58 8.50
CA PHE A 67 26.56 -8.31 7.67
C PHE A 67 26.89 -9.80 7.60
N THR A 68 25.90 -10.60 7.21
CA THR A 68 26.05 -12.03 6.92
C THR A 68 25.22 -12.39 5.70
N ILE A 69 25.81 -13.06 4.71
CA ILE A 69 25.19 -13.41 3.43
C ILE A 69 25.70 -14.78 2.95
N GLU A 70 24.86 -15.58 2.29
CA GLU A 70 25.31 -16.80 1.62
C GLU A 70 26.05 -16.47 0.31
N ALA A 71 27.24 -17.04 0.14
CA ALA A 71 28.11 -16.77 -1.00
C ALA A 71 28.92 -18.02 -1.43
N THR A 72 29.48 -17.96 -2.64
CA THR A 72 30.51 -18.90 -3.12
C THR A 72 31.78 -18.13 -3.48
N ILE A 73 32.95 -18.78 -3.42
CA ILE A 73 34.22 -18.16 -3.85
C ILE A 73 34.11 -17.78 -5.34
N GLY A 74 34.46 -16.54 -5.67
CA GLY A 74 34.33 -15.95 -7.01
C GLY A 74 33.09 -15.08 -7.21
N ASP A 75 32.13 -15.11 -6.29
CA ASP A 75 30.98 -14.19 -6.33
C ASP A 75 31.41 -12.74 -6.14
N GLU A 76 30.72 -11.83 -6.84
CA GLU A 76 30.89 -10.38 -6.67
C GLU A 76 29.84 -9.86 -5.68
N LEU A 77 30.32 -9.33 -4.56
CA LEU A 77 29.55 -8.66 -3.54
C LEU A 77 29.40 -7.18 -3.91
N VAL A 78 28.17 -6.69 -3.98
CA VAL A 78 27.88 -5.27 -4.25
C VAL A 78 27.46 -4.59 -2.96
N VAL A 79 28.17 -3.53 -2.58
CA VAL A 79 27.98 -2.76 -1.34
C VAL A 79 27.47 -1.36 -1.69
N ARG A 80 26.24 -1.03 -1.28
CA ARG A 80 25.52 0.19 -1.69
C ARG A 80 24.94 0.96 -0.51
N SER A 81 25.12 2.27 -0.50
CA SER A 81 24.46 3.21 0.40
C SER A 81 24.27 4.55 -0.31
N ASP A 82 23.43 5.42 0.24
CA ASP A 82 23.24 6.79 -0.25
C ASP A 82 24.43 7.71 0.12
N ASP A 83 25.24 7.30 1.10
CA ASP A 83 26.29 8.14 1.70
C ASP A 83 27.69 7.96 1.06
N PHE A 84 27.89 6.94 0.22
CA PHE A 84 29.18 6.65 -0.43
C PHE A 84 28.99 5.97 -1.80
N LYS A 85 30.05 5.99 -2.65
CA LYS A 85 30.02 5.33 -3.97
C LYS A 85 29.90 3.80 -3.83
N THR A 86 29.08 3.17 -4.68
CA THR A 86 28.95 1.70 -4.70
C THR A 86 30.31 1.01 -4.83
N VAL A 87 30.61 0.07 -3.94
CA VAL A 87 31.83 -0.72 -3.94
C VAL A 87 31.52 -2.17 -4.35
N TYR A 88 32.36 -2.73 -5.21
CA TYR A 88 32.29 -4.12 -5.66
C TYR A 88 33.45 -4.91 -5.06
N TYR A 89 33.17 -6.09 -4.50
CA TYR A 89 34.18 -6.94 -3.87
C TYR A 89 34.05 -8.39 -4.33
N THR A 90 35.07 -8.93 -4.98
CA THR A 90 35.10 -10.35 -5.36
C THR A 90 35.55 -11.21 -4.19
N ILE A 91 34.75 -12.22 -3.84
CA ILE A 91 35.00 -13.11 -2.70
C ILE A 91 36.13 -14.09 -3.04
N LYS A 92 37.25 -14.02 -2.31
CA LYS A 92 38.46 -14.81 -2.59
C LYS A 92 38.61 -16.04 -1.68
N ASP A 93 38.05 -16.00 -0.47
CA ASP A 93 38.13 -17.07 0.52
C ASP A 93 36.91 -17.05 1.46
N GLN A 94 36.94 -17.88 2.51
CA GLN A 94 35.88 -18.00 3.52
C GLN A 94 36.11 -17.14 4.78
N GLN A 95 37.10 -16.24 4.78
CA GLN A 95 37.42 -15.42 5.94
C GLN A 95 36.46 -14.24 6.10
N LYS A 96 36.45 -13.63 7.30
CA LYS A 96 35.67 -12.41 7.55
C LYS A 96 36.28 -11.26 6.76
N ILE A 97 35.46 -10.55 6.00
CA ILE A 97 35.93 -9.44 5.17
C ILE A 97 35.58 -8.07 5.77
N THR A 98 36.45 -7.09 5.59
CA THR A 98 36.19 -5.68 5.92
C THR A 98 36.21 -4.87 4.64
N ILE A 99 35.18 -4.06 4.43
CA ILE A 99 34.99 -3.26 3.23
C ILE A 99 35.04 -1.79 3.64
N GLU A 100 36.07 -1.09 3.17
CA GLU A 100 36.30 0.33 3.41
C GLU A 100 35.61 1.14 2.31
N VAL A 101 34.87 2.19 2.72
CA VAL A 101 34.12 3.05 1.81
C VAL A 101 34.39 4.52 2.12
N GLU A 102 34.51 5.34 1.08
CA GLU A 102 34.75 6.78 1.20
C GLU A 102 33.42 7.55 1.11
N GLU A 103 33.10 8.36 2.12
CA GLU A 103 31.95 9.26 2.10
C GLU A 103 32.09 10.30 0.98
N VAL A 104 30.99 10.58 0.28
CA VAL A 104 30.98 11.64 -0.74
C VAL A 104 30.94 12.99 -0.02
N GLU A 105 31.99 13.80 -0.17
CA GLU A 105 32.01 15.19 0.30
C GLU A 105 30.77 15.93 -0.22
N LYS A 106 29.86 16.30 0.70
CA LYS A 106 28.77 17.22 0.41
C LYS A 106 29.37 18.61 0.25
N GLU A 107 29.60 19.05 -0.98
CA GLU A 107 29.82 20.46 -1.28
C GLU A 107 28.60 21.28 -0.84
N THR A 108 28.67 21.84 0.37
CA THR A 108 27.73 22.84 0.86
C THR A 108 28.04 24.17 0.19
N ALA A 109 27.41 24.44 -0.95
CA ALA A 109 27.30 25.80 -1.47
C ALA A 109 26.28 26.58 -0.63
N GLY A 110 26.76 27.33 0.36
CA GLY A 110 25.96 28.36 1.01
C GLY A 110 25.81 29.57 0.09
N ILE A 111 24.61 29.87 -0.39
CA ILE A 111 24.25 31.22 -0.85
C ILE A 111 22.84 31.58 -0.38
N THR A 112 22.81 32.79 0.15
CA THR A 112 21.74 33.63 0.67
C THR A 112 20.62 33.96 -0.31
N SER A 113 19.53 34.43 0.29
CA SER A 113 18.28 34.97 -0.26
C SER A 113 18.22 35.45 -1.71
N LYS A 114 17.12 35.04 -2.36
CA LYS A 114 16.40 35.71 -3.46
C LYS A 114 17.25 36.14 -4.67
N SER A 115 17.39 35.19 -5.60
CA SER A 115 17.45 35.51 -7.03
C SER A 115 16.40 34.68 -7.76
N ARG A 116 15.69 35.30 -8.70
CA ARG A 116 14.74 34.63 -9.61
C ARG A 116 15.48 33.51 -10.33
N SER A 117 15.14 32.26 -10.06
CA SER A 117 15.61 31.10 -10.82
C SER A 117 15.08 31.22 -12.26
N THR A 118 15.97 31.59 -13.18
CA THR A 118 15.89 31.11 -14.55
C THR A 118 16.48 29.70 -14.53
N ASN A 119 15.62 28.68 -14.46
CA ASN A 119 16.01 27.30 -14.66
C ASN A 119 16.58 27.17 -16.09
N LYS A 120 17.90 27.28 -16.25
CA LYS A 120 18.54 27.00 -17.55
C LYS A 120 18.45 25.50 -17.77
N ASP A 121 17.66 25.10 -18.76
CA ASP A 121 17.60 23.72 -19.23
C ASP A 121 18.91 23.39 -19.93
N TYR A 122 19.82 22.71 -19.22
CA TYR A 122 21.12 22.29 -19.73
C TYR A 122 21.02 21.05 -20.64
N PHE A 123 19.83 20.46 -20.80
CA PHE A 123 19.64 19.25 -21.60
C PHE A 123 20.23 19.41 -23.01
N ASN A 124 19.82 20.45 -23.74
CA ASN A 124 20.29 20.67 -25.11
C ASN A 124 21.80 20.93 -25.16
N VAL A 125 22.36 21.66 -24.18
CA VAL A 125 23.81 21.94 -24.11
C VAL A 125 24.61 20.64 -23.98
N TYR A 126 24.13 19.72 -23.15
CA TYR A 126 24.77 18.42 -22.99
C TYR A 126 24.57 17.52 -24.22
N ILE A 127 23.41 17.55 -24.88
CA ILE A 127 23.22 16.85 -26.16
C ILE A 127 24.15 17.39 -27.25
N ASP A 128 24.32 18.71 -27.36
CA ASP A 128 25.25 19.32 -28.31
C ASP A 128 26.70 18.90 -28.00
N SER A 129 27.06 18.84 -26.71
CA SER A 129 28.36 18.34 -26.26
C SER A 129 28.55 16.86 -26.60
N ALA A 130 27.51 16.04 -26.45
CA ALA A 130 27.53 14.65 -26.90
C ALA A 130 27.78 14.57 -28.41
N GLY A 131 27.09 15.39 -29.21
CA GLY A 131 27.30 15.50 -30.65
C GLY A 131 28.73 15.91 -31.03
N TYR A 132 29.35 16.82 -30.29
CA TYR A 132 30.74 17.22 -30.51
C TYR A 132 31.74 16.08 -30.29
N TYR A 133 31.54 15.27 -29.25
CA TYR A 133 32.41 14.11 -28.95
C TYR A 133 32.03 12.85 -29.72
N LEU A 134 30.94 12.85 -30.49
CA LEU A 134 30.38 11.68 -31.16
C LEU A 134 31.40 10.91 -32.00
N LYS A 135 32.27 11.61 -32.74
CA LYS A 135 33.34 11.01 -33.56
C LYS A 135 34.69 10.92 -32.86
N LYS A 136 34.82 11.49 -31.64
CA LYS A 136 36.11 11.67 -30.95
C LYS A 136 36.27 10.69 -29.79
N ASP A 137 35.22 10.54 -28.98
CA ASP A 137 35.25 9.74 -27.76
C ASP A 137 33.81 9.32 -27.41
N ALA A 138 33.45 8.06 -27.69
CA ALA A 138 32.12 7.55 -27.37
C ALA A 138 31.81 7.63 -25.88
N LYS A 139 32.80 7.42 -25.00
CA LYS A 139 32.57 7.39 -23.55
C LYS A 139 32.17 8.76 -23.05
N ARG A 140 32.91 9.80 -23.47
CA ARG A 140 32.55 11.20 -23.17
C ARG A 140 31.22 11.58 -23.80
N SER A 141 30.97 11.15 -25.04
CA SER A 141 29.71 11.43 -25.72
C SER A 141 28.52 10.84 -24.95
N ILE A 142 28.59 9.56 -24.54
CA ILE A 142 27.56 8.90 -23.72
C ILE A 142 27.42 9.57 -22.34
N GLU A 143 28.54 9.93 -21.71
CA GLU A 143 28.54 10.64 -20.43
C GLU A 143 27.75 11.97 -20.51
N TYR A 144 27.91 12.70 -21.61
CA TYR A 144 27.12 13.91 -21.86
C TYR A 144 25.64 13.61 -22.09
N VAL A 145 25.28 12.50 -22.74
CA VAL A 145 23.88 12.08 -22.81
C VAL A 145 23.32 11.75 -21.41
N THR A 146 24.09 11.06 -20.56
CA THR A 146 23.71 10.80 -19.17
C THR A 146 23.48 12.11 -18.41
N LYS A 147 24.43 13.06 -18.51
CA LYS A 147 24.30 14.40 -17.91
C LYS A 147 23.09 15.16 -18.44
N ALA A 148 22.77 15.02 -19.73
CA ALA A 148 21.55 15.61 -20.30
C ALA A 148 20.31 15.10 -19.56
N LEU A 149 20.16 13.78 -19.42
CA LEU A 149 19.03 13.15 -18.74
C LEU A 149 18.99 13.42 -17.22
N GLU A 150 20.14 13.63 -16.59
CA GLU A 150 20.24 14.04 -15.18
C GLU A 150 19.91 15.53 -14.98
N SER A 151 20.29 16.38 -15.93
CA SER A 151 20.09 17.84 -15.87
C SER A 151 18.63 18.28 -15.95
N VAL A 152 17.73 17.38 -16.35
CA VAL A 152 16.28 17.58 -16.28
C VAL A 152 15.84 17.50 -14.81
N SER A 153 16.24 18.48 -14.02
CA SER A 153 16.04 18.53 -12.57
C SER A 153 14.56 18.71 -12.22
N GLY A 154 14.01 17.76 -11.45
CA GLY A 154 12.69 17.86 -10.81
C GLY A 154 11.47 17.78 -11.75
N LYS A 155 11.66 17.60 -13.06
CA LYS A 155 10.59 17.41 -14.03
C LYS A 155 10.88 16.19 -14.92
N LYS A 156 9.84 15.45 -15.27
CA LYS A 156 9.92 14.33 -16.22
C LYS A 156 10.54 14.83 -17.53
N PRO A 157 11.61 14.19 -18.05
CA PRO A 157 12.03 14.43 -19.42
C PRO A 157 10.84 14.26 -20.35
N THR A 158 10.59 15.24 -21.20
CA THR A 158 9.52 15.13 -22.19
C THR A 158 9.81 13.96 -23.13
N ASN A 159 8.76 13.38 -23.72
CA ASN A 159 8.94 12.36 -24.77
C ASN A 159 9.90 12.85 -25.88
N ASN A 160 9.91 14.15 -26.18
CA ASN A 160 10.87 14.72 -27.12
C ASN A 160 12.32 14.70 -26.60
N GLN A 161 12.56 15.00 -25.32
CA GLN A 161 13.90 14.90 -24.72
C GLN A 161 14.39 13.45 -24.68
N ASN A 162 13.54 12.49 -24.27
CA ASN A 162 13.92 11.07 -24.33
C ASN A 162 14.21 10.62 -25.77
N ALA A 163 13.37 11.02 -26.73
CA ALA A 163 13.63 10.71 -28.13
C ALA A 163 14.97 11.28 -28.60
N ILE A 164 15.33 12.50 -28.20
CA ILE A 164 16.63 13.10 -28.54
C ILE A 164 17.77 12.30 -27.89
N ALA A 165 17.70 12.03 -26.57
CA ALA A 165 18.75 11.31 -25.86
C ALA A 165 19.01 9.92 -26.46
N PHE A 166 17.97 9.13 -26.67
CA PHE A 166 18.09 7.81 -27.30
C PHE A 166 18.48 7.88 -28.77
N GLY A 167 18.05 8.91 -29.50
CA GLY A 167 18.48 9.17 -30.87
C GLY A 167 19.99 9.41 -30.93
N THR A 168 20.52 10.24 -30.03
CA THR A 168 21.96 10.52 -29.92
C THR A 168 22.75 9.28 -29.50
N LEU A 169 22.24 8.46 -28.57
CA LEU A 169 22.87 7.17 -28.24
C LEU A 169 22.86 6.22 -29.44
N GLY A 170 21.79 6.22 -30.24
CA GLY A 170 21.73 5.53 -31.51
C GLY A 170 22.82 6.00 -32.48
N ASP A 171 23.00 7.32 -32.62
CA ASP A 171 24.02 7.92 -33.48
C ASP A 171 25.44 7.56 -33.02
N ILE A 172 25.71 7.63 -31.71
CA ILE A 172 27.00 7.24 -31.12
C ILE A 172 27.27 5.76 -31.40
N ASN A 173 26.34 4.87 -31.06
CA ASN A 173 26.56 3.44 -31.26
C ASN A 173 26.76 3.09 -32.74
N LEU A 174 26.02 3.73 -33.65
CA LEU A 174 26.18 3.53 -35.08
C LEU A 174 27.55 4.00 -35.58
N GLN A 175 28.03 5.16 -35.09
CA GLN A 175 29.33 5.71 -35.44
C GLN A 175 30.48 4.80 -35.01
N TRP A 176 30.36 4.15 -33.84
CA TRP A 176 31.38 3.27 -33.27
C TRP A 176 31.17 1.79 -33.62
N GLN A 177 30.44 1.50 -34.71
CA GLN A 177 30.21 0.15 -35.25
C GLN A 177 29.55 -0.83 -34.26
N LEU A 178 28.61 -0.34 -33.45
CA LEU A 178 27.79 -1.13 -32.52
C LEU A 178 26.31 -1.15 -32.99
N PRO A 179 25.99 -1.82 -34.12
CA PRO A 179 24.67 -1.73 -34.76
C PRO A 179 23.53 -2.30 -33.91
N ASP A 180 23.76 -3.35 -33.12
CA ASP A 180 22.76 -3.91 -32.21
C ASP A 180 22.29 -2.88 -31.15
N LEU A 181 23.24 -2.20 -30.52
CA LEU A 181 22.95 -1.15 -29.53
C LEU A 181 22.33 0.07 -30.20
N ALA A 182 22.80 0.45 -31.38
CA ALA A 182 22.22 1.53 -32.16
C ALA A 182 20.75 1.25 -32.49
N LEU A 183 20.46 0.02 -32.95
CA LEU A 183 19.12 -0.44 -33.27
C LEU A 183 18.18 -0.35 -32.06
N SER A 184 18.61 -0.84 -30.90
CA SER A 184 17.83 -0.76 -29.65
C SER A 184 17.51 0.68 -29.27
N ASN A 185 18.51 1.56 -29.33
CA ASN A 185 18.35 2.98 -28.98
C ASN A 185 17.45 3.73 -29.97
N TYR A 186 17.59 3.50 -31.27
CA TYR A 186 16.68 4.10 -32.25
C TYR A 186 15.24 3.62 -32.10
N LYS A 187 15.01 2.34 -31.77
CA LYS A 187 13.67 1.83 -31.45
C LYS A 187 13.07 2.58 -30.25
N GLN A 188 13.84 2.75 -29.17
CA GLN A 188 13.39 3.52 -28.00
C GLN A 188 13.08 4.98 -28.38
N SER A 189 13.96 5.63 -29.14
CA SER A 189 13.76 6.99 -29.62
C SER A 189 12.46 7.15 -30.42
N VAL A 190 12.20 6.24 -31.36
CA VAL A 190 10.98 6.21 -32.18
C VAL A 190 9.74 5.94 -31.34
N ASN A 191 9.82 5.07 -30.32
CA ASN A 191 8.72 4.82 -29.39
C ASN A 191 8.32 6.08 -28.60
N PHE A 192 9.28 6.92 -28.22
CA PHE A 192 8.99 8.19 -27.55
C PHE A 192 8.48 9.26 -28.52
N ASN A 193 9.12 9.40 -29.68
CA ASN A 193 8.71 10.35 -30.73
C ASN A 193 9.12 9.83 -32.11
N PRO A 194 8.17 9.37 -32.96
CA PRO A 194 8.45 8.72 -34.23
C PRO A 194 8.79 9.73 -35.34
N LYS A 195 9.89 10.48 -35.16
CA LYS A 195 10.41 11.42 -36.17
C LYS A 195 10.91 10.68 -37.41
N VAL A 196 10.64 11.26 -38.58
CA VAL A 196 11.07 10.72 -39.88
C VAL A 196 12.58 10.46 -39.92
N ASP A 197 13.40 11.44 -39.52
CA ASP A 197 14.86 11.31 -39.52
C ASP A 197 15.34 10.12 -38.68
N THR A 198 14.79 9.96 -37.48
CA THR A 198 15.15 8.83 -36.60
C THR A 198 14.70 7.49 -37.18
N ARG A 199 13.55 7.44 -37.87
CA ARG A 199 13.09 6.23 -38.55
C ARG A 199 13.95 5.86 -39.75
N ILE A 200 14.47 6.85 -40.50
CA ILE A 200 15.48 6.62 -41.56
C ILE A 200 16.76 6.04 -40.95
N LYS A 201 17.24 6.62 -39.84
CA LYS A 201 18.40 6.10 -39.10
C LYS A 201 18.16 4.69 -38.55
N LEU A 202 16.96 4.41 -38.06
CA LEU A 202 16.54 3.08 -37.61
C LEU A 202 16.60 2.05 -38.75
N ALA A 203 16.06 2.40 -39.92
CA ALA A 203 16.13 1.54 -41.11
C ALA A 203 17.58 1.28 -41.54
N LYS A 204 18.44 2.30 -41.49
CA LYS A 204 19.88 2.14 -41.76
C LYS A 204 20.56 1.23 -40.72
N ALA A 205 20.23 1.38 -39.44
CA ALA A 205 20.74 0.51 -38.37
C ALA A 205 20.32 -0.95 -38.55
N TYR A 206 19.06 -1.21 -38.94
CA TYR A 206 18.62 -2.56 -39.30
C TYR A 206 19.48 -3.15 -40.43
N MET A 207 19.77 -2.38 -41.48
CA MET A 207 20.59 -2.85 -42.59
C MET A 207 22.02 -3.19 -42.13
N GLN A 208 22.65 -2.33 -41.33
CA GLN A 208 23.99 -2.57 -40.80
C GLN A 208 24.06 -3.76 -39.84
N ASN A 209 22.95 -4.09 -39.19
CA ASN A 209 22.82 -5.27 -38.34
C ASN A 209 22.51 -6.57 -39.12
N GLY A 210 22.36 -6.50 -40.46
CA GLY A 210 21.98 -7.64 -41.30
C GLY A 210 20.47 -7.94 -41.34
N ASN A 211 19.64 -7.13 -40.68
CA ASN A 211 18.18 -7.24 -40.66
C ASN A 211 17.55 -6.56 -41.91
N TYR A 212 17.85 -7.09 -43.10
CA TYR A 212 17.47 -6.46 -44.37
C TYR A 212 15.95 -6.38 -44.59
N GLN A 213 15.18 -7.38 -44.15
CA GLN A 213 13.73 -7.39 -44.37
C GLN A 213 13.02 -6.31 -43.54
N GLU A 214 13.42 -6.15 -42.28
CA GLU A 214 12.93 -5.10 -41.39
C GLU A 214 13.34 -3.71 -41.89
N SER A 215 14.58 -3.57 -42.38
CA SER A 215 15.03 -2.33 -43.01
C SER A 215 14.19 -1.96 -44.23
N ILE A 216 13.98 -2.90 -45.16
CA ILE A 216 13.15 -2.71 -46.36
C ILE A 216 11.72 -2.34 -45.96
N GLN A 217 11.15 -3.04 -44.98
CA GLN A 217 9.79 -2.78 -44.53
C GLN A 217 9.66 -1.38 -43.92
N GLU A 218 10.64 -0.95 -43.13
CA GLU A 218 10.65 0.38 -42.53
C GLU A 218 10.79 1.49 -43.57
N TYR A 219 11.67 1.32 -44.56
CA TYR A 219 11.75 2.26 -45.69
C TYR A 219 10.46 2.30 -46.52
N LYS A 220 9.82 1.15 -46.79
CA LYS A 220 8.49 1.12 -47.46
C LYS A 220 7.40 1.82 -46.64
N ASN A 221 7.46 1.73 -45.32
CA ASN A 221 6.54 2.46 -44.45
C ASN A 221 6.81 3.97 -44.48
N LEU A 222 8.07 4.39 -44.60
CA LEU A 222 8.46 5.79 -44.73
C LEU A 222 7.97 6.43 -46.04
N LEU A 223 7.88 5.66 -47.14
CA LEU A 223 7.30 6.15 -48.39
C LEU A 223 5.80 6.48 -48.31
N LYS A 224 5.10 6.10 -47.22
CA LYS A 224 3.69 6.39 -47.00
C LYS A 224 3.44 7.66 -46.18
N VAL A 225 4.49 8.30 -45.66
CA VAL A 225 4.39 9.55 -44.91
C VAL A 225 4.95 10.71 -45.71
N ASP A 226 4.64 11.93 -45.30
CA ASP A 226 5.18 13.13 -45.95
C ASP A 226 6.69 13.24 -45.69
N LEU A 227 7.47 13.13 -46.78
CA LEU A 227 8.92 13.22 -46.77
C LEU A 227 9.35 14.48 -47.52
N THR A 228 10.37 15.17 -47.01
CA THR A 228 11.09 16.18 -47.79
C THR A 228 11.75 15.54 -49.01
N THR A 229 11.99 16.32 -50.05
CA THR A 229 12.70 15.85 -51.26
C THR A 229 13.99 15.09 -50.92
N TYR A 230 14.79 15.62 -50.00
CA TYR A 230 16.06 15.00 -49.63
C TYR A 230 15.84 13.66 -48.90
N GLN A 231 14.88 13.59 -47.96
CA GLN A 231 14.51 12.34 -47.29
C GLN A 231 13.95 11.30 -48.26
N GLN A 232 13.18 11.70 -49.29
CA GLN A 232 12.71 10.78 -50.33
C GLN A 232 13.88 10.12 -51.05
N VAL A 233 14.89 10.92 -51.42
CA VAL A 233 16.12 10.39 -52.04
C VAL A 233 16.82 9.42 -51.10
N GLU A 234 17.00 9.77 -49.82
CA GLU A 234 17.64 8.87 -48.84
C GLU A 234 16.87 7.55 -48.63
N VAL A 235 15.53 7.59 -48.65
CA VAL A 235 14.70 6.39 -48.49
C VAL A 235 14.83 5.46 -49.70
N TYR A 236 14.80 6.02 -50.92
CA TYR A 236 15.01 5.23 -52.13
C TYR A 236 16.45 4.69 -52.24
N GLU A 237 17.43 5.50 -51.86
CA GLU A 237 18.82 5.08 -51.76
C GLU A 237 18.98 3.94 -50.76
N GLY A 238 18.39 4.03 -49.57
CA GLY A 238 18.42 2.97 -48.56
C GLY A 238 17.72 1.68 -49.00
N LEU A 239 16.61 1.78 -49.75
CA LEU A 239 15.99 0.61 -50.40
C LEU A 239 16.93 -0.02 -51.42
N GLY A 240 17.57 0.80 -52.26
CA GLY A 240 18.55 0.35 -53.24
C GLY A 240 19.72 -0.39 -52.59
N ASP A 241 20.25 0.16 -51.48
CA ASP A 241 21.34 -0.43 -50.68
C ASP A 241 20.95 -1.79 -50.11
N ASN A 242 19.74 -1.91 -49.55
CA ASN A 242 19.22 -3.19 -49.03
C ASN A 242 19.05 -4.26 -50.12
N TYR A 243 18.50 -3.89 -51.28
CA TYR A 243 18.36 -4.83 -52.39
C TYR A 243 19.72 -5.21 -52.99
N LYS A 244 20.68 -4.28 -53.04
CA LYS A 244 22.06 -4.58 -53.41
C LYS A 244 22.71 -5.59 -52.45
N ALA A 245 22.51 -5.40 -51.14
CA ALA A 245 23.03 -6.29 -50.10
C ALA A 245 22.42 -7.70 -50.19
N THR A 246 21.15 -7.81 -50.58
CA THR A 246 20.44 -9.09 -50.78
C THR A 246 20.59 -9.68 -52.18
N ASN A 247 21.52 -9.16 -53.00
CA ASN A 247 21.83 -9.59 -54.37
C ASN A 247 20.67 -9.47 -55.38
N ASP A 248 19.70 -8.57 -55.14
CA ASP A 248 18.63 -8.23 -56.09
C ASP A 248 18.99 -6.97 -56.88
N ALA A 249 19.82 -7.15 -57.91
CA ALA A 249 20.33 -6.04 -58.74
C ALA A 249 19.22 -5.24 -59.41
N VAL A 250 18.16 -5.91 -59.88
CA VAL A 250 17.03 -5.27 -60.59
C VAL A 250 16.29 -4.31 -59.66
N LYS A 251 15.92 -4.76 -58.45
CA LYS A 251 15.25 -3.89 -57.49
C LYS A 251 16.21 -2.82 -56.95
N SER A 252 17.49 -3.12 -56.82
CA SER A 252 18.50 -2.15 -56.40
C SER A 252 18.56 -0.97 -57.38
N VAL A 253 18.79 -1.25 -58.67
CA VAL A 253 18.81 -0.26 -59.75
C VAL A 253 17.49 0.51 -59.81
N PHE A 254 16.35 -0.18 -59.76
CA PHE A 254 15.04 0.47 -59.79
C PHE A 254 14.89 1.54 -58.70
N ASN A 255 15.25 1.22 -57.46
CA ASN A 255 15.12 2.17 -56.35
C ASN A 255 16.14 3.30 -56.45
N TYR A 256 17.40 3.02 -56.81
CA TYR A 256 18.38 4.08 -57.03
C TYR A 256 17.96 5.03 -58.16
N GLN A 257 17.41 4.52 -59.26
CA GLN A 257 16.92 5.35 -60.36
C GLN A 257 15.77 6.27 -59.90
N LYS A 258 14.84 5.76 -59.07
CA LYS A 258 13.81 6.62 -58.45
C LYS A 258 14.41 7.73 -57.61
N GLY A 259 15.44 7.44 -56.83
CA GLY A 259 16.21 8.45 -56.10
C GLY A 259 16.88 9.45 -57.04
N LEU A 260 17.46 8.98 -58.14
CA LEU A 260 18.22 9.77 -59.10
C LEU A 260 17.31 10.74 -59.86
N ASP A 261 16.12 10.28 -60.27
CA ASP A 261 15.11 11.10 -60.94
C ASP A 261 14.71 12.31 -60.05
N ILE A 262 14.48 12.04 -58.75
CA ILE A 262 14.14 13.07 -57.76
C ILE A 262 15.33 14.02 -57.54
N ALA A 263 16.53 13.48 -57.32
CA ALA A 263 17.74 14.26 -57.10
C ALA A 263 18.06 15.17 -58.30
N THR A 264 17.89 14.67 -59.52
CA THR A 264 18.11 15.40 -60.76
C THR A 264 17.07 16.51 -60.95
N ALA A 265 15.79 16.20 -60.77
CA ALA A 265 14.71 17.19 -60.86
C ALA A 265 14.87 18.35 -59.87
N LYS A 266 15.57 18.10 -58.75
CA LYS A 266 15.73 19.04 -57.63
C LYS A 266 17.17 19.55 -57.48
N LYS A 267 18.06 19.18 -58.41
CA LYS A 267 19.47 19.60 -58.49
C LYS A 267 20.25 19.35 -57.20
N ILE A 268 20.08 18.18 -56.59
CA ILE A 268 20.83 17.75 -55.41
C ILE A 268 22.15 17.12 -55.86
N THR A 269 23.09 17.94 -56.36
CA THR A 269 24.28 17.48 -57.09
C THR A 269 25.06 16.35 -56.42
N PRO A 270 25.39 16.40 -55.10
CA PRO A 270 26.09 15.30 -54.43
C PRO A 270 25.37 13.95 -54.56
N LYS A 271 24.05 13.94 -54.40
CA LYS A 271 23.25 12.71 -54.50
C LYS A 271 23.16 12.21 -55.93
N ILE A 272 23.23 13.09 -56.93
CA ILE A 272 23.27 12.69 -58.34
C ILE A 272 24.54 11.87 -58.59
N THR A 273 25.71 12.36 -58.17
CA THR A 273 26.98 11.64 -58.29
C THR A 273 26.94 10.30 -57.55
N ASP A 274 26.54 10.30 -56.27
CA ASP A 274 26.45 9.09 -55.45
C ASP A 274 25.52 8.03 -56.05
N LEU A 275 24.34 8.44 -56.55
CA LEU A 275 23.37 7.52 -57.12
C LEU A 275 23.80 6.97 -58.48
N ASN A 276 24.48 7.75 -59.32
CA ASN A 276 25.08 7.22 -60.55
C ASN A 276 26.09 6.12 -60.21
N SER A 277 27.00 6.39 -59.26
CA SER A 277 27.98 5.42 -58.76
C SER A 277 27.31 4.14 -58.23
N LYS A 278 26.28 4.27 -57.38
CA LYS A 278 25.55 3.14 -56.80
C LYS A 278 24.77 2.33 -57.84
N ILE A 279 24.18 2.98 -58.84
CA ILE A 279 23.53 2.31 -59.98
C ILE A 279 24.56 1.52 -60.76
N ALA A 280 25.73 2.12 -61.03
CA ALA A 280 26.82 1.46 -61.73
C ALA A 280 27.30 0.20 -60.99
N GLU A 281 27.53 0.30 -59.67
CA GLU A 281 27.89 -0.84 -58.84
C GLU A 281 26.81 -1.94 -58.83
N ALA A 282 25.53 -1.57 -58.83
CA ALA A 282 24.43 -2.53 -58.87
C ALA A 282 24.35 -3.25 -60.23
N TYR A 283 24.56 -2.54 -61.34
CA TYR A 283 24.66 -3.13 -62.67
C TYR A 283 25.89 -4.04 -62.81
N ALA A 284 27.06 -3.59 -62.36
CA ALA A 284 28.30 -4.38 -62.39
C ALA A 284 28.15 -5.69 -61.60
N LYS A 285 27.48 -5.63 -60.44
CA LYS A 285 27.15 -6.82 -59.64
C LYS A 285 26.11 -7.73 -60.30
N GLY A 286 25.19 -7.15 -61.08
CA GLY A 286 24.22 -7.88 -61.90
C GLY A 286 24.78 -8.46 -63.21
N GLY A 287 26.05 -8.16 -63.55
CA GLY A 287 26.70 -8.60 -64.79
C GLY A 287 26.45 -7.70 -66.00
N ALA A 288 25.75 -6.58 -65.83
CA ALA A 288 25.45 -5.59 -66.86
C ALA A 288 26.60 -4.56 -66.95
N ILE A 289 27.73 -4.98 -67.54
CA ILE A 289 28.99 -4.21 -67.50
C ILE A 289 28.93 -2.92 -68.33
N GLU A 290 28.25 -2.93 -69.49
CA GLU A 290 28.16 -1.76 -70.37
C GLU A 290 27.29 -0.66 -69.75
N GLU A 291 26.17 -1.04 -69.14
CA GLU A 291 25.33 -0.13 -68.37
C GLU A 291 26.11 0.43 -67.19
N ALA A 292 26.82 -0.42 -66.43
CA ALA A 292 27.65 0.01 -65.32
C ALA A 292 28.68 1.07 -65.75
N GLN A 293 29.36 0.85 -66.88
CA GLN A 293 30.34 1.82 -67.40
C GLN A 293 29.70 3.18 -67.67
N THR A 294 28.53 3.20 -68.31
CA THR A 294 27.84 4.47 -68.65
C THR A 294 27.57 5.31 -67.39
N TYR A 295 27.12 4.67 -66.31
CA TYR A 295 26.84 5.36 -65.05
C TYR A 295 28.13 5.75 -64.30
N PHE A 296 29.20 4.96 -64.36
CA PHE A 296 30.51 5.32 -63.80
C PHE A 296 31.18 6.47 -64.55
N ASP A 297 31.09 6.51 -65.88
CA ASP A 297 31.62 7.63 -66.68
C ASP A 297 30.89 8.94 -66.34
N ASN A 298 29.57 8.86 -66.12
CA ASN A 298 28.78 10.00 -65.65
C ASN A 298 29.18 10.43 -64.23
N SER A 299 29.29 9.50 -63.28
CA SER A 299 29.70 9.84 -61.91
C SER A 299 31.10 10.45 -61.85
N LEU A 300 32.06 9.92 -62.62
CA LEU A 300 33.40 10.47 -62.76
C LEU A 300 33.41 11.87 -63.36
N SER A 301 32.57 12.13 -64.37
CA SER A 301 32.46 13.47 -64.96
C SER A 301 31.85 14.47 -63.97
N LEU A 302 30.85 14.07 -63.20
CA LEU A 302 30.20 14.93 -62.20
C LEU A 302 31.13 15.24 -61.03
N SER A 303 31.88 14.25 -60.56
CA SER A 303 32.77 14.38 -59.39
C SER A 303 33.90 15.39 -59.60
N LYS A 304 34.32 15.66 -60.85
CA LYS A 304 35.31 16.71 -61.21
C LYS A 304 34.92 18.11 -60.74
N ASN A 305 33.62 18.37 -60.57
CA ASN A 305 33.10 19.65 -60.10
C ASN A 305 32.84 19.67 -58.58
N GLU A 306 33.15 18.58 -57.86
CA GLU A 306 33.01 18.48 -56.41
C GLU A 306 34.33 18.81 -55.68
N ASN A 307 34.33 18.70 -54.35
CA ASN A 307 35.56 18.80 -53.56
C ASN A 307 36.55 17.71 -54.02
N LYS A 308 37.84 18.08 -54.14
CA LYS A 308 38.94 17.18 -54.49
C LYS A 308 38.90 15.82 -53.78
N LYS A 309 38.62 15.78 -52.48
CA LYS A 309 38.52 14.51 -51.73
C LYS A 309 37.43 13.60 -52.31
N ARG A 310 36.26 14.13 -52.63
CA ARG A 310 35.17 13.36 -53.24
C ARG A 310 35.46 12.96 -54.68
N ALA A 311 36.11 13.82 -55.46
CA ALA A 311 36.54 13.48 -56.80
C ALA A 311 37.47 12.26 -56.80
N VAL A 312 38.42 12.24 -55.86
CA VAL A 312 39.33 11.11 -55.61
C VAL A 312 38.58 9.86 -55.12
N GLU A 313 37.63 9.98 -54.18
CA GLU A 313 36.79 8.87 -53.72
C GLU A 313 36.05 8.20 -54.89
N GLU A 314 35.45 9.00 -55.76
CA GLU A 314 34.72 8.49 -56.92
C GLU A 314 35.67 7.88 -57.96
N LYS A 315 36.81 8.51 -58.23
CA LYS A 315 37.83 7.98 -59.15
C LYS A 315 38.32 6.59 -58.72
N ASN A 316 38.51 6.37 -57.42
CA ASN A 316 38.91 5.08 -56.88
C ASN A 316 37.85 3.98 -57.10
N LYS A 317 36.56 4.29 -56.95
CA LYS A 317 35.47 3.34 -57.25
C LYS A 317 35.44 2.96 -58.72
N VAL A 318 35.63 3.95 -59.60
CA VAL A 318 35.67 3.73 -61.05
C VAL A 318 36.89 2.89 -61.44
N ALA A 319 38.05 3.12 -60.80
CA ALA A 319 39.23 2.28 -60.98
C ALA A 319 38.98 0.82 -60.54
N ASP A 320 38.27 0.60 -59.43
CA ASP A 320 37.86 -0.74 -58.99
C ASP A 320 36.92 -1.43 -59.99
N PHE A 321 36.05 -0.68 -60.67
CA PHE A 321 35.24 -1.20 -61.78
C PHE A 321 36.08 -1.61 -62.99
N TYR A 322 37.04 -0.79 -63.41
CA TYR A 322 37.94 -1.14 -64.53
C TYR A 322 38.81 -2.37 -64.21
N ASN A 323 39.21 -2.56 -62.95
CA ASN A 323 39.81 -3.81 -62.48
C ASN A 323 38.89 -5.02 -62.74
N GLN A 324 37.62 -4.93 -62.30
CA GLN A 324 36.62 -5.99 -62.50
C GLN A 324 36.37 -6.29 -63.99
N LYS A 325 36.39 -5.26 -64.83
CA LYS A 325 36.29 -5.36 -66.30
C LYS A 325 37.55 -5.95 -66.95
N ARG A 326 38.66 -6.07 -66.21
CA ARG A 326 40.00 -6.46 -66.68
C ARG A 326 40.62 -5.45 -67.66
N ASP A 327 40.18 -4.20 -67.59
CA ASP A 327 40.80 -3.07 -68.29
C ASP A 327 41.84 -2.44 -67.37
N PHE A 328 42.96 -3.15 -67.24
CA PHE A 328 44.01 -2.82 -66.28
C PHE A 328 44.75 -1.53 -66.65
N ASP A 329 44.83 -1.17 -67.93
CA ASP A 329 45.50 0.07 -68.35
C ASP A 329 44.71 1.29 -67.88
N LYS A 330 43.38 1.27 -68.03
CA LYS A 330 42.52 2.34 -67.51
C LYS A 330 42.50 2.39 -65.99
N GLU A 331 42.51 1.23 -65.33
CA GLU A 331 42.66 1.17 -63.87
C GLU A 331 43.95 1.87 -63.41
N ILE A 332 45.09 1.52 -64.01
CA ILE A 332 46.40 2.06 -63.62
C ILE A 332 46.43 3.58 -63.82
N GLU A 333 45.94 4.09 -64.95
CA GLU A 333 45.82 5.53 -65.24
C GLU A 333 45.05 6.26 -64.12
N LEU A 334 43.85 5.79 -63.80
CA LEU A 334 43.00 6.41 -62.78
C LEU A 334 43.62 6.37 -61.38
N ARG A 335 44.33 5.29 -61.03
CA ARG A 335 45.01 5.17 -59.74
C ARG A 335 46.25 6.06 -59.63
N GLN A 336 47.01 6.22 -60.70
CA GLN A 336 48.15 7.14 -60.73
C GLN A 336 47.69 8.59 -60.55
N GLU A 337 46.66 9.01 -61.30
CA GLU A 337 46.05 10.32 -61.10
C GLU A 337 45.53 10.50 -59.66
N THR A 338 44.98 9.43 -59.07
CA THR A 338 44.53 9.45 -57.68
C THR A 338 45.69 9.73 -56.73
N ILE A 339 46.83 9.04 -56.88
CA ILE A 339 48.02 9.24 -56.04
C ILE A 339 48.53 10.69 -56.16
N ASP A 340 48.64 11.22 -57.37
CA ASP A 340 49.11 12.58 -57.62
C ASP A 340 48.18 13.62 -56.95
N GLU A 341 46.86 13.41 -57.07
CA GLU A 341 45.88 14.26 -56.41
C GLU A 341 45.97 14.17 -54.89
N ILE A 342 46.14 12.97 -54.31
CA ILE A 342 46.32 12.79 -52.86
C ILE A 342 47.58 13.49 -52.37
N GLN A 343 48.71 13.33 -53.05
CA GLN A 343 49.98 13.96 -52.67
C GLN A 343 49.91 15.49 -52.77
N SER A 344 49.10 16.02 -53.69
CA SER A 344 48.84 17.46 -53.81
C SER A 344 47.95 18.04 -52.71
N MET A 345 47.24 17.18 -51.97
CA MET A 345 46.41 17.58 -50.84
C MET A 345 47.29 17.47 -49.59
N GLU A 346 47.65 18.61 -48.98
CA GLU A 346 48.17 18.64 -47.61
C GLU A 346 47.05 18.20 -46.65
N VAL A 347 46.77 16.90 -46.59
CA VAL A 347 45.74 16.34 -45.70
C VAL A 347 46.33 16.32 -44.30
N GLU A 348 45.72 17.05 -43.35
CA GLU A 348 45.99 16.85 -41.93
C GLU A 348 45.65 15.40 -41.57
N GLU A 349 46.69 14.59 -41.33
CA GLU A 349 46.59 13.16 -41.15
C GLU A 349 45.96 12.83 -39.77
N SER A 350 44.70 12.39 -39.78
CA SER A 350 44.07 11.74 -38.62
C SER A 350 44.23 10.22 -38.69
N GLU A 351 44.26 9.52 -37.56
CA GLU A 351 44.30 8.04 -37.48
C GLU A 351 43.21 7.35 -38.32
N ASP A 352 42.03 7.97 -38.47
CA ASP A 352 40.94 7.47 -39.33
C ASP A 352 41.32 7.37 -40.83
N ASP A 353 42.36 8.10 -41.27
CA ASP A 353 42.77 8.14 -42.68
C ASP A 353 43.78 7.03 -43.05
N ILE A 354 44.41 6.36 -42.08
CA ILE A 354 45.39 5.29 -42.35
C ILE A 354 44.71 4.07 -42.99
N ASN A 355 43.48 3.76 -42.56
CA ASN A 355 42.67 2.68 -43.11
C ASN A 355 41.82 3.09 -44.32
N SER A 356 41.92 4.34 -44.76
CA SER A 356 41.18 4.83 -45.92
C SER A 356 41.58 4.05 -47.17
N ALA A 357 40.61 3.67 -48.00
CA ALA A 357 40.88 3.03 -49.29
C ALA A 357 41.68 3.94 -50.25
N LEU A 358 41.84 5.22 -49.89
CA LEU A 358 42.52 6.25 -50.68
C LEU A 358 43.99 6.42 -50.35
N THR A 359 44.58 5.64 -49.45
CA THR A 359 45.99 5.89 -49.10
C THR A 359 46.94 5.56 -50.26
N PRO A 360 48.03 6.33 -50.43
CA PRO A 360 49.04 6.05 -51.45
C PRO A 360 49.54 4.60 -51.40
N GLN A 361 49.73 4.02 -50.21
CA GLN A 361 50.21 2.64 -50.08
C GLN A 361 49.21 1.62 -50.68
N ARG A 362 47.91 1.85 -50.54
CA ARG A 362 46.86 0.98 -51.11
C ARG A 362 46.75 1.14 -52.62
N GLN A 363 46.86 2.38 -53.12
CA GLN A 363 46.81 2.65 -54.55
C GLN A 363 48.02 2.04 -55.27
N ASN A 364 49.23 2.21 -54.72
CA ASN A 364 50.45 1.58 -55.21
C ASN A 364 50.32 0.04 -55.23
N TYR A 365 49.78 -0.56 -54.17
CA TYR A 365 49.52 -2.02 -54.12
C TYR A 365 48.56 -2.49 -55.23
N LYS A 366 47.46 -1.75 -55.46
CA LYS A 366 46.48 -2.10 -56.50
C LYS A 366 47.06 -1.92 -57.92
N ILE A 367 47.85 -0.87 -58.16
CA ILE A 367 48.58 -0.67 -59.43
C ILE A 367 49.52 -1.86 -59.68
N ALA A 368 50.29 -2.29 -58.67
CA ALA A 368 51.15 -3.45 -58.81
C ALA A 368 50.38 -4.72 -59.17
N ASN A 369 49.24 -4.97 -58.52
CA ASN A 369 48.38 -6.11 -58.86
C ASN A 369 47.84 -6.05 -60.29
N ALA A 370 47.53 -4.86 -60.80
CA ALA A 370 47.11 -4.68 -62.20
C ALA A 370 48.26 -5.03 -63.17
N TYR A 371 49.50 -4.61 -62.89
CA TYR A 371 50.68 -5.02 -63.67
C TYR A 371 50.94 -6.53 -63.59
N VAL A 372 50.80 -7.13 -62.40
CA VAL A 372 50.91 -8.59 -62.21
C VAL A 372 49.87 -9.34 -63.03
N ALA A 373 48.63 -8.83 -63.11
CA ALA A 373 47.57 -9.44 -63.91
C ALA A 373 47.81 -9.32 -65.43
N GLN A 374 48.73 -8.44 -65.86
CA GLN A 374 49.23 -8.33 -67.22
C GLN A 374 50.55 -9.10 -67.45
N ASP A 375 51.01 -9.90 -66.47
CA ASP A 375 52.31 -10.57 -66.45
C ASP A 375 53.54 -9.63 -66.55
N LYS A 376 53.34 -8.34 -66.24
CA LYS A 376 54.37 -7.28 -66.23
C LYS A 376 55.05 -7.18 -64.86
N TYR A 377 55.79 -8.22 -64.49
CA TYR A 377 56.38 -8.34 -63.16
C TYR A 377 57.42 -7.26 -62.83
N GLN A 378 58.25 -6.88 -63.80
CA GLN A 378 59.31 -5.87 -63.59
C GLN A 378 58.72 -4.48 -63.32
N GLU A 379 57.60 -4.16 -63.97
CA GLU A 379 56.86 -2.93 -63.76
C GLU A 379 56.10 -2.93 -62.43
N ALA A 380 55.67 -4.09 -61.94
CA ALA A 380 54.96 -4.21 -60.66
C ALA A 380 55.85 -3.98 -59.42
N ILE A 381 57.11 -4.45 -59.46
CA ILE A 381 58.03 -4.43 -58.31
C ILE A 381 58.20 -3.01 -57.71
N PRO A 382 58.51 -1.95 -58.50
CA PRO A 382 58.67 -0.60 -57.94
C PRO A 382 57.42 -0.07 -57.22
N PHE A 383 56.22 -0.45 -57.66
CA PHE A 383 54.97 -0.07 -57.00
C PHE A 383 54.75 -0.83 -55.69
N LEU A 384 55.14 -2.11 -55.62
CA LEU A 384 55.12 -2.86 -54.35
C LEU A 384 56.13 -2.30 -53.35
N GLU A 385 57.35 -1.98 -53.78
CA GLU A 385 58.37 -1.39 -52.90
C GLU A 385 57.91 -0.04 -52.35
N LYS A 386 57.32 0.83 -53.20
CA LYS A 386 56.68 2.08 -52.75
C LYS A 386 55.54 1.83 -51.77
N SER A 387 54.66 0.87 -52.06
CA SER A 387 53.55 0.50 -51.18
C SER A 387 54.04 0.03 -49.80
N ILE A 388 55.07 -0.82 -49.76
CA ILE A 388 55.68 -1.30 -48.51
C ILE A 388 56.32 -0.14 -47.73
N ALA A 389 57.08 0.74 -48.39
CA ALA A 389 57.72 1.88 -47.73
C ALA A 389 56.72 2.88 -47.15
N GLU A 390 55.64 3.17 -47.88
CA GLU A 390 54.57 4.04 -47.40
C GLU A 390 53.76 3.39 -46.27
N ALA A 391 53.49 2.07 -46.37
CA ALA A 391 52.80 1.32 -45.33
C ALA A 391 53.63 1.23 -44.04
N ASP A 392 54.95 1.03 -44.14
CA ASP A 392 55.87 1.00 -43.01
C ASP A 392 55.93 2.36 -42.29
N LYS A 393 56.04 3.46 -43.06
CA LYS A 393 56.00 4.83 -42.52
C LYS A 393 54.71 5.15 -41.76
N LYS A 394 53.59 4.54 -42.17
CA LYS A 394 52.25 4.77 -41.59
C LYS A 394 51.79 3.66 -40.64
N GLU A 395 52.65 2.68 -40.35
CA GLU A 395 52.32 1.50 -39.54
C GLU A 395 51.07 0.73 -40.02
N ASP A 396 50.81 0.75 -41.34
CA ASP A 396 49.73 0.00 -42.01
C ASP A 396 50.16 -1.44 -42.28
N LEU A 397 50.18 -2.23 -41.19
CA LEU A 397 50.61 -3.63 -41.22
C LEU A 397 49.77 -4.51 -42.17
N VAL A 398 48.51 -4.12 -42.48
CA VAL A 398 47.65 -4.88 -43.41
C VAL A 398 48.20 -4.79 -44.83
N VAL A 399 48.44 -3.57 -45.30
CA VAL A 399 48.98 -3.35 -46.64
C VAL A 399 50.42 -3.84 -46.72
N GLN A 400 51.24 -3.58 -45.70
CA GLN A 400 52.61 -4.07 -45.64
C GLN A 400 52.67 -5.58 -45.79
N LYS A 401 51.84 -6.33 -45.04
CA LYS A 401 51.72 -7.78 -45.15
C LYS A 401 51.34 -8.21 -46.58
N ASP A 402 50.28 -7.62 -47.14
CA ASP A 402 49.77 -8.03 -48.46
C ASP A 402 50.73 -7.69 -49.61
N ALA A 403 51.39 -6.54 -49.56
CA ALA A 403 52.39 -6.11 -50.53
C ALA A 403 53.68 -6.94 -50.44
N THR A 404 54.15 -7.24 -49.23
CA THR A 404 55.37 -8.03 -49.01
C THR A 404 55.17 -9.49 -49.47
N ARG A 405 54.00 -10.08 -49.20
CA ARG A 405 53.64 -11.40 -49.74
C ARG A 405 53.65 -11.40 -51.26
N LYS A 406 53.01 -10.40 -51.88
CA LYS A 406 52.94 -10.28 -53.34
C LYS A 406 54.33 -10.11 -53.95
N LEU A 407 55.20 -9.34 -53.30
CA LEU A 407 56.59 -9.15 -53.74
C LEU A 407 57.39 -10.46 -53.70
N SER A 408 57.23 -11.26 -52.65
CA SER A 408 57.82 -12.60 -52.55
C SER A 408 57.33 -13.54 -53.67
N GLU A 409 56.01 -13.54 -53.95
CA GLU A 409 55.42 -14.32 -55.05
C GLU A 409 56.04 -13.93 -56.39
N ILE A 410 56.15 -12.63 -56.68
CA ILE A 410 56.75 -12.14 -57.92
C ILE A 410 58.22 -12.55 -58.02
N TYR A 411 59.02 -12.36 -56.96
CA TYR A 411 60.43 -12.75 -56.98
C TYR A 411 60.61 -14.25 -57.22
N ARG A 412 59.75 -15.09 -56.66
CA ARG A 412 59.73 -16.53 -56.94
C ARG A 412 59.38 -16.82 -58.40
N ASP A 413 58.37 -16.15 -58.94
CA ASP A 413 57.87 -16.39 -60.29
C ASP A 413 58.86 -15.93 -61.38
N ILE A 414 59.67 -14.88 -61.11
CA ILE A 414 60.79 -14.47 -61.98
C ILE A 414 62.09 -15.27 -61.74
N GLY A 415 62.12 -16.17 -60.74
CA GLY A 415 63.25 -17.05 -60.44
C GLY A 415 64.32 -16.48 -59.50
N ASP A 416 64.09 -15.31 -58.88
CA ASP A 416 64.98 -14.73 -57.86
C ASP A 416 64.64 -15.28 -56.47
N TYR A 417 65.05 -16.53 -56.22
CA TYR A 417 64.74 -17.23 -54.96
C TYR A 417 65.36 -16.57 -53.72
N GLY A 418 66.46 -15.82 -53.88
CA GLY A 418 67.10 -15.11 -52.77
C GLY A 418 66.21 -14.00 -52.25
N LYS A 419 65.80 -13.08 -53.14
CA LYS A 419 64.87 -12.01 -52.78
C LYS A 419 63.47 -12.52 -52.42
N ALA A 420 63.04 -13.62 -53.02
CA ALA A 420 61.78 -14.27 -52.66
C ALA A 420 61.77 -14.75 -51.21
N ALA A 421 62.87 -15.37 -50.75
CA ALA A 421 63.03 -15.82 -49.38
C ALA A 421 63.11 -14.65 -48.39
N GLU A 422 63.91 -13.62 -48.70
CA GLU A 422 64.02 -12.39 -47.87
C GLU A 422 62.67 -11.69 -47.72
N SER A 423 61.94 -11.50 -48.84
CA SER A 423 60.60 -10.92 -48.81
C SER A 423 59.62 -11.82 -48.04
N TYR A 424 59.75 -13.15 -48.13
CA TYR A 424 58.89 -14.06 -47.39
C TYR A 424 59.15 -14.01 -45.88
N GLU A 425 60.41 -13.96 -45.46
CA GLU A 425 60.78 -13.78 -44.04
C GLU A 425 60.20 -12.48 -43.49
N ARG A 426 60.34 -11.38 -44.25
CA ARG A 426 59.72 -10.09 -43.87
C ARG A 426 58.20 -10.18 -43.79
N TYR A 427 57.56 -10.90 -44.70
CA TYR A 427 56.12 -11.16 -44.63
C TYR A 427 55.72 -11.87 -43.33
N VAL A 428 56.47 -12.91 -42.91
CA VAL A 428 56.20 -13.65 -41.68
C VAL A 428 56.33 -12.74 -40.45
N GLU A 429 57.35 -11.90 -40.38
CA GLU A 429 57.50 -10.92 -39.29
C GLU A 429 56.29 -9.98 -39.18
N VAL A 430 55.85 -9.43 -40.32
CA VAL A 430 54.70 -8.52 -40.37
C VAL A 430 53.40 -9.25 -40.01
N VAL A 431 53.26 -10.54 -40.35
CA VAL A 431 52.11 -11.36 -39.94
C VAL A 431 52.06 -11.51 -38.42
N ASP A 432 53.17 -11.83 -37.78
CA ASP A 432 53.24 -12.00 -36.33
C ASP A 432 52.93 -10.68 -35.62
N GLU A 433 53.49 -9.57 -36.10
CA GLU A 433 53.21 -8.23 -35.57
C GLU A 433 51.73 -7.85 -35.74
N LEU A 434 51.17 -8.06 -36.94
CA LEU A 434 49.76 -7.81 -37.24
C LEU A 434 48.85 -8.65 -36.36
N TYR A 435 49.18 -9.92 -36.11
CA TYR A 435 48.40 -10.79 -35.26
C TYR A 435 48.33 -10.27 -33.83
N ILE A 436 49.48 -9.90 -33.25
CA ILE A 436 49.56 -9.33 -31.90
C ILE A 436 48.76 -8.02 -31.82
N LYS A 437 48.92 -7.12 -32.80
CA LYS A 437 48.17 -5.85 -32.87
C LYS A 437 46.67 -6.11 -32.97
N LYS A 438 46.22 -7.04 -33.81
CA LYS A 438 44.81 -7.39 -33.98
C LYS A 438 44.19 -8.01 -32.74
N GLU A 439 44.91 -8.87 -32.02
CA GLU A 439 44.44 -9.43 -30.76
C GLU A 439 44.26 -8.35 -29.69
N GLN A 440 45.20 -7.41 -29.61
CA GLN A 440 45.10 -6.25 -28.72
C GLN A 440 43.92 -5.34 -29.10
N GLU A 441 43.76 -5.00 -30.37
CA GLU A 441 42.63 -4.21 -30.88
C GLU A 441 41.29 -4.88 -30.55
N LEU A 442 41.15 -6.19 -30.78
CA LEU A 442 39.93 -6.94 -30.49
C LEU A 442 39.61 -6.95 -28.99
N SER A 443 40.63 -7.15 -28.15
CA SER A 443 40.49 -7.11 -26.68
C SER A 443 40.06 -5.72 -26.20
N GLN A 444 40.66 -4.66 -26.75
CA GLN A 444 40.28 -3.27 -26.45
C GLN A 444 38.86 -2.95 -26.93
N ALA A 445 38.49 -3.32 -28.15
CA ALA A 445 37.15 -3.14 -28.71
C ALA A 445 36.09 -3.87 -27.86
N THR A 446 36.39 -5.09 -27.40
CA THR A 446 35.49 -5.86 -26.53
C THR A 446 35.30 -5.18 -25.18
N ARG A 447 36.38 -4.71 -24.54
CA ARG A 447 36.31 -3.94 -23.28
C ARG A 447 35.52 -2.65 -23.45
N PHE A 448 35.78 -1.94 -24.55
CA PHE A 448 35.10 -0.71 -24.90
C PHE A 448 33.59 -0.93 -25.11
N SER A 449 33.20 -1.94 -25.90
CA SER A 449 31.80 -2.31 -26.10
C SER A 449 31.11 -2.69 -24.79
N LYS A 450 31.78 -3.44 -23.91
CA LYS A 450 31.23 -3.80 -22.59
C LYS A 450 31.02 -2.57 -21.72
N GLU A 451 31.96 -1.64 -21.70
CA GLU A 451 31.86 -0.40 -20.92
C GLU A 451 30.74 0.51 -21.44
N ILE A 452 30.59 0.63 -22.76
CA ILE A 452 29.46 1.33 -23.39
C ILE A 452 28.13 0.70 -22.95
N ALA A 453 28.01 -0.62 -23.01
CA ALA A 453 26.81 -1.32 -22.59
C ALA A 453 26.51 -1.08 -21.09
N LEU A 454 27.51 -1.04 -20.22
CA LEU A 454 27.33 -0.72 -18.80
C LEU A 454 26.83 0.71 -18.58
N LYS A 455 27.42 1.71 -19.26
CA LYS A 455 26.94 3.10 -19.21
C LYS A 455 25.50 3.23 -19.73
N GLN A 456 25.16 2.51 -20.80
CA GLN A 456 23.81 2.47 -21.33
C GLN A 456 22.81 1.82 -20.35
N ASN A 457 23.18 0.68 -19.75
CA ASN A 457 22.36 0.02 -18.73
C ASN A 457 22.11 0.94 -17.54
N ARG A 458 23.08 1.79 -17.17
CA ARG A 458 22.88 2.83 -16.16
C ARG A 458 21.78 3.80 -16.58
N ILE A 459 21.80 4.31 -17.81
CA ILE A 459 20.74 5.19 -18.34
C ILE A 459 19.37 4.51 -18.27
N THR A 460 19.25 3.27 -18.77
CA THR A 460 17.99 2.51 -18.71
C THR A 460 17.54 2.24 -17.28
N SER A 461 18.46 1.95 -16.36
CA SER A 461 18.15 1.74 -14.94
C SER A 461 17.61 3.02 -14.29
N LEU A 462 18.20 4.19 -14.59
CA LEU A 462 17.74 5.48 -14.09
C LEU A 462 16.32 5.79 -14.57
N GLU A 463 15.99 5.43 -15.81
CA GLU A 463 14.62 5.59 -16.32
C GLU A 463 13.62 4.66 -15.65
N ASN A 464 13.96 3.37 -15.50
CA ASN A 464 13.10 2.40 -14.82
C ASN A 464 12.85 2.79 -13.36
N GLU A 465 13.89 3.25 -12.66
CA GLU A 465 13.79 3.71 -11.28
C GLU A 465 12.89 4.96 -11.18
N ARG A 466 13.02 5.91 -12.12
CA ARG A 466 12.14 7.08 -12.22
C ARG A 466 10.68 6.68 -12.47
N ALA A 467 10.43 5.76 -13.40
CA ALA A 467 9.08 5.27 -13.70
C ALA A 467 8.45 4.54 -12.49
N LEU A 468 9.25 3.74 -11.78
CA LEU A 468 8.82 3.06 -10.56
C LEU A 468 8.47 4.06 -9.45
N ASN A 469 9.31 5.08 -9.24
CA ASN A 469 9.06 6.13 -8.26
C ASN A 469 7.80 6.95 -8.60
N GLU A 470 7.51 7.19 -9.88
CA GLU A 470 6.26 7.82 -10.33
C GLU A 470 5.04 6.96 -9.95
N SER A 471 5.09 5.65 -10.23
CA SER A 471 4.03 4.72 -9.85
C SER A 471 3.83 4.67 -8.33
N ARG A 472 4.92 4.70 -7.55
CA ARG A 472 4.87 4.74 -6.08
C ARG A 472 4.24 6.03 -5.56
N TYR A 473 4.60 7.18 -6.13
CA TYR A 473 4.01 8.46 -5.75
C TYR A 473 2.52 8.51 -6.04
N LYS A 474 2.10 8.06 -7.23
CA LYS A 474 0.68 7.97 -7.60
C LYS A 474 -0.10 7.08 -6.64
N LEU A 475 0.43 5.90 -6.33
CA LEU A 475 -0.17 4.98 -5.37
C LEU A 475 -0.24 5.58 -3.96
N ALA A 476 0.79 6.31 -3.53
CA ALA A 476 0.79 6.98 -2.23
C ALA A 476 -0.28 8.08 -2.15
N PHE A 477 -0.43 8.88 -3.22
CA PHE A 477 -1.47 9.90 -3.31
C PHE A 477 -2.88 9.30 -3.32
N GLU A 478 -3.11 8.25 -4.13
CA GLU A 478 -4.39 7.53 -4.15
C GLU A 478 -4.72 6.91 -2.78
N ASN A 479 -3.74 6.29 -2.11
CA ASN A 479 -3.90 5.75 -0.77
C ASN A 479 -4.22 6.85 0.25
N GLN A 480 -3.59 8.02 0.15
CA GLN A 480 -3.90 9.15 1.03
C GLN A 480 -5.33 9.63 0.84
N GLU A 481 -5.81 9.76 -0.40
CA GLU A 481 -7.19 10.12 -0.70
C GLU A 481 -8.18 9.07 -0.15
N LEU A 482 -7.83 7.78 -0.25
CA LEU A 482 -8.65 6.68 0.26
C LEU A 482 -8.72 6.70 1.80
N ILE A 483 -7.60 6.96 2.48
CA ILE A 483 -7.56 7.13 3.94
C ILE A 483 -8.45 8.30 4.37
N GLU A 484 -8.43 9.43 3.66
CA GLU A 484 -9.32 10.56 3.97
C GLU A 484 -10.80 10.21 3.79
N LYS A 485 -11.15 9.48 2.72
CA LYS A 485 -12.52 8.98 2.50
C LYS A 485 -12.94 8.04 3.63
N ASN A 486 -12.08 7.09 4.01
CA ASN A 486 -12.33 6.16 5.11
C ASN A 486 -12.47 6.88 6.46
N ASN A 487 -11.65 7.90 6.72
CA ASN A 487 -11.76 8.70 7.95
C ASN A 487 -13.09 9.48 8.00
N LYS A 488 -13.56 10.01 6.87
CA LYS A 488 -14.87 10.67 6.79
C LYS A 488 -16.01 9.68 7.05
N THR A 489 -15.99 8.49 6.42
CA THR A 489 -17.04 7.48 6.66
C THR A 489 -17.00 6.96 8.09
N GLN A 490 -15.81 6.74 8.68
CA GLN A 490 -15.67 6.32 10.07
C GLN A 490 -16.24 7.35 11.05
N LYS A 491 -16.03 8.66 10.82
CA LYS A 491 -16.63 9.73 11.64
C LYS A 491 -18.16 9.69 11.59
N TRP A 492 -18.75 9.47 10.42
CA TRP A 492 -20.21 9.30 10.29
C TRP A 492 -20.74 8.07 11.03
N ILE A 493 -20.05 6.92 10.91
CA ILE A 493 -20.41 5.69 11.63
C ILE A 493 -20.38 5.92 13.14
N ILE A 494 -19.28 6.48 13.68
CA ILE A 494 -19.14 6.77 15.11
C ILE A 494 -20.24 7.71 15.59
N GLY A 495 -20.51 8.79 14.84
CA GLY A 495 -21.59 9.73 15.17
C GLY A 495 -22.96 9.05 15.24
N SER A 496 -23.28 8.17 14.30
CA SER A 496 -24.53 7.42 14.30
C SER A 496 -24.68 6.46 15.50
N LEU A 497 -23.59 5.81 15.91
CA LEU A 497 -23.56 4.91 17.07
C LEU A 497 -23.76 5.65 18.39
N ILE A 498 -23.15 6.83 18.54
CA ILE A 498 -23.33 7.67 19.73
C ILE A 498 -24.78 8.13 19.84
N ALA A 499 -25.39 8.55 18.74
CA ALA A 499 -26.80 8.96 18.71
C ALA A 499 -27.74 7.80 19.12
N LEU A 500 -27.47 6.59 18.63
CA LEU A 500 -28.23 5.40 19.01
C LEU A 500 -28.11 5.07 20.50
N ALA A 501 -26.90 5.15 21.07
CA ALA A 501 -26.67 4.90 22.49
C ALA A 501 -27.43 5.89 23.40
N LEU A 502 -27.46 7.17 23.03
CA LEU A 502 -28.21 8.20 23.76
C LEU A 502 -29.72 7.94 23.73
N LEU A 503 -30.25 7.51 22.58
CA LEU A 503 -31.66 7.15 22.43
C LEU A 503 -32.02 5.97 23.36
N LEU A 504 -31.21 4.91 23.35
CA LEU A 504 -31.43 3.75 24.23
C LEU A 504 -31.40 4.15 25.71
N PHE A 505 -30.42 4.95 26.12
CA PHE A 505 -30.33 5.44 27.50
C PHE A 505 -31.60 6.21 27.92
N PHE A 506 -32.10 7.10 27.06
CA PHE A 506 -33.33 7.85 27.31
C PHE A 506 -34.55 6.94 27.47
N THR A 507 -34.68 5.90 26.64
CA THR A 507 -35.80 4.94 26.75
C THR A 507 -35.77 4.12 28.04
N ILE A 508 -34.58 3.73 28.53
CA ILE A 508 -34.43 2.99 29.78
C ILE A 508 -34.78 3.87 30.98
N TYR A 509 -34.34 5.13 30.97
CA TYR A 509 -34.63 6.09 32.02
C TYR A 509 -36.13 6.32 32.19
N THR A 510 -36.86 6.53 31.09
CA THR A 510 -38.32 6.74 31.12
C THR A 510 -39.08 5.51 31.60
N GLN A 511 -38.70 4.31 31.15
CA GLN A 511 -39.32 3.06 31.61
C GLN A 511 -39.18 2.86 33.13
N ARG A 512 -37.99 3.09 33.71
CA ARG A 512 -37.78 2.92 35.15
C ARG A 512 -38.68 3.86 35.98
N LYS A 513 -38.85 5.10 35.53
CA LYS A 513 -39.72 6.07 36.20
C LYS A 513 -41.19 5.61 36.20
N ASN A 514 -41.67 5.09 35.07
CA ASN A 514 -43.05 4.62 34.94
C ASN A 514 -43.34 3.40 35.84
N VAL A 515 -42.41 2.44 35.93
CA VAL A 515 -42.58 1.25 36.79
C VAL A 515 -42.72 1.62 38.26
N GLN A 516 -41.95 2.59 38.74
CA GLN A 516 -42.04 3.03 40.14
C GLN A 516 -43.38 3.68 40.46
N GLN A 517 -43.92 4.48 39.54
CA GLN A 517 -45.25 5.09 39.69
C GLN A 517 -46.35 4.03 39.77
N GLN A 518 -46.27 2.99 38.92
CA GLN A 518 -47.23 1.88 38.95
C GLN A 518 -47.17 1.12 40.28
N LYS A 519 -45.98 0.86 40.81
CA LYS A 519 -45.82 0.16 42.09
C LYS A 519 -46.47 0.93 43.24
N PHE A 520 -46.25 2.25 43.30
CA PHE A 520 -46.86 3.10 44.33
C PHE A 520 -48.39 3.12 44.24
N ALA A 521 -48.94 3.25 43.03
CA ALA A 521 -50.39 3.22 42.81
C ALA A 521 -51.02 1.88 43.23
N ASN A 522 -50.35 0.76 42.95
CA ASN A 522 -50.83 -0.58 43.34
C ASN A 522 -50.88 -0.76 44.87
N ASN A 523 -49.89 -0.28 45.60
CA ASN A 523 -49.88 -0.37 47.07
C ASN A 523 -51.02 0.45 47.70
N LEU A 524 -51.32 1.63 47.16
CA LEU A 524 -52.45 2.45 47.61
C LEU A 524 -53.80 1.76 47.41
N LEU A 525 -54.00 1.12 46.26
CA LEU A 525 -55.20 0.32 45.98
C LEU A 525 -55.36 -0.85 46.96
N ALA A 526 -54.25 -1.52 47.31
CA ALA A 526 -54.26 -2.63 48.26
C ALA A 526 -54.66 -2.17 49.68
N LEU A 527 -54.15 -1.04 50.16
CA LEU A 527 -54.55 -0.46 51.45
C LEU A 527 -56.04 -0.11 51.49
N LYS A 528 -56.55 0.51 50.42
CA LYS A 528 -57.97 0.86 50.31
C LYS A 528 -58.87 -0.38 50.38
N SER A 529 -58.48 -1.47 49.70
CA SER A 529 -59.24 -2.73 49.74
C SER A 529 -59.23 -3.42 51.10
N LEU A 530 -58.10 -3.41 51.81
CA LEU A 530 -58.02 -4.01 53.15
C LEU A 530 -58.88 -3.25 54.18
N ARG A 531 -59.04 -1.93 53.99
CA ARG A 531 -59.85 -1.08 54.88
C ARG A 531 -61.35 -1.37 54.81
N THR A 532 -61.87 -1.75 53.64
CA THR A 532 -63.31 -2.00 53.45
C THR A 532 -63.80 -3.32 54.09
N GLN A 533 -62.90 -4.17 54.59
CA GLN A 533 -63.26 -5.42 55.26
C GLN A 533 -63.65 -5.18 56.73
N MET A 534 -64.78 -4.53 56.98
CA MET A 534 -65.36 -4.43 58.33
C MET A 534 -65.68 -5.82 58.88
N ASN A 535 -65.46 -6.05 60.18
CA ASN A 535 -65.77 -7.33 60.83
C ASN A 535 -67.30 -7.52 60.90
N PRO A 536 -67.92 -8.33 60.02
CA PRO A 536 -69.38 -8.44 59.95
C PRO A 536 -69.94 -9.00 61.27
N HIS A 537 -69.12 -9.77 61.97
CA HIS A 537 -69.44 -10.35 63.25
C HIS A 537 -69.79 -9.29 64.29
N PHE A 538 -68.99 -8.24 64.45
CA PHE A 538 -69.26 -7.19 65.45
C PHE A 538 -70.64 -6.53 65.21
N ILE A 539 -70.99 -6.27 63.96
CA ILE A 539 -72.31 -5.72 63.58
C ILE A 539 -73.43 -6.70 63.96
N PHE A 540 -73.31 -7.99 63.62
CA PHE A 540 -74.30 -9.00 64.01
C PHE A 540 -74.44 -9.11 65.53
N ASN A 541 -73.34 -9.02 66.28
CA ASN A 541 -73.35 -9.14 67.73
C ASN A 541 -73.97 -7.92 68.42
N ALA A 542 -73.69 -6.72 67.93
CA ALA A 542 -74.34 -5.50 68.40
C ALA A 542 -75.86 -5.57 68.19
N LEU A 543 -76.32 -6.01 67.02
CA LEU A 543 -77.74 -6.19 66.71
C LEU A 543 -78.39 -7.27 67.60
N ASN A 544 -77.71 -8.39 67.84
CA ASN A 544 -78.20 -9.42 68.76
C ASN A 544 -78.31 -8.92 70.21
N SER A 545 -77.41 -8.02 70.63
CA SER A 545 -77.46 -7.41 71.97
C SER A 545 -78.67 -6.50 72.12
N VAL A 546 -78.97 -5.70 71.08
CA VAL A 546 -80.19 -4.89 71.02
C VAL A 546 -81.43 -5.78 71.13
N ASN A 547 -81.47 -6.89 70.37
CA ASN A 547 -82.57 -7.86 70.47
C ASN A 547 -82.72 -8.45 71.88
N SER A 548 -81.61 -8.74 72.58
CA SER A 548 -81.64 -9.28 73.95
C SER A 548 -82.17 -8.27 74.97
N PHE A 549 -81.83 -6.98 74.84
CA PHE A 549 -82.37 -5.93 75.72
C PHE A 549 -83.87 -5.70 75.50
N ILE A 550 -84.31 -5.74 74.24
CA ILE A 550 -85.74 -5.69 73.88
C ILE A 550 -86.48 -6.90 74.48
N ALA A 551 -85.93 -8.11 74.36
CA ALA A 551 -86.52 -9.32 74.92
C ALA A 551 -86.59 -9.31 76.46
N SER A 552 -85.69 -8.57 77.12
CA SER A 552 -85.66 -8.40 78.58
C SER A 552 -86.53 -7.22 79.06
N ASN A 553 -87.29 -6.58 78.16
CA ASN A 553 -88.15 -5.42 78.42
C ASN A 553 -87.41 -4.17 78.95
N ASP A 554 -86.10 -4.03 78.66
CA ASP A 554 -85.29 -2.86 79.01
C ASP A 554 -85.10 -1.92 77.81
N GLU A 555 -86.18 -1.20 77.47
CA GLU A 555 -86.23 -0.30 76.32
C GLU A 555 -85.21 0.86 76.44
N ARG A 556 -84.94 1.33 77.67
CA ARG A 556 -83.99 2.42 77.90
C ARG A 556 -82.54 1.97 77.64
N ALA A 557 -82.15 0.78 78.09
CA ALA A 557 -80.83 0.23 77.79
C ALA A 557 -80.68 -0.08 76.29
N ALA A 558 -81.71 -0.61 75.63
CA ALA A 558 -81.70 -0.88 74.19
C ALA A 558 -81.47 0.39 73.36
N ASN A 559 -82.20 1.47 73.64
CA ASN A 559 -82.06 2.75 72.93
C ASN A 559 -80.69 3.41 73.16
N ARG A 560 -80.17 3.34 74.39
CA ARG A 560 -78.83 3.84 74.71
C ARG A 560 -77.74 3.07 73.95
N TYR A 561 -77.82 1.75 73.95
CA TYR A 561 -76.87 0.89 73.24
C TYR A 561 -76.92 1.15 71.73
N LEU A 562 -78.11 1.27 71.14
CA LEU A 562 -78.27 1.54 69.71
C LEU A 562 -77.71 2.92 69.31
N SER A 563 -77.88 3.93 70.17
CA SER A 563 -77.34 5.28 69.95
C SER A 563 -75.80 5.28 70.00
N GLU A 564 -75.23 4.67 71.04
CA GLU A 564 -73.77 4.54 71.20
C GLU A 564 -73.17 3.67 70.06
N PHE A 565 -73.86 2.61 69.62
CA PHE A 565 -73.47 1.80 68.45
C PHE A 565 -73.53 2.58 67.14
N SER A 566 -74.59 3.37 66.92
CA SER A 566 -74.74 4.21 65.73
C SER A 566 -73.65 5.29 65.66
N GLN A 567 -73.29 5.86 66.81
CA GLN A 567 -72.19 6.81 66.93
C GLN A 567 -70.86 6.13 66.55
N LEU A 568 -70.58 4.94 67.09
CA LEU A 568 -69.37 4.19 66.73
C LEU A 568 -69.33 3.91 65.23
N MET A 569 -70.41 3.39 64.64
CA MET A 569 -70.45 3.06 63.22
C MET A 569 -70.24 4.30 62.31
N ARG A 570 -70.79 5.46 62.69
CA ARG A 570 -70.56 6.70 61.96
C ARG A 570 -69.08 7.11 62.03
N SER A 571 -68.50 7.14 63.23
CA SER A 571 -67.09 7.48 63.42
C SER A 571 -66.14 6.52 62.70
N VAL A 572 -66.48 5.23 62.64
CA VAL A 572 -65.72 4.23 61.86
C VAL A 572 -65.76 4.51 60.37
N LEU A 573 -66.93 4.84 59.82
CA LEU A 573 -67.07 5.15 58.39
C LEU A 573 -66.35 6.45 58.02
N GLU A 574 -66.51 7.51 58.80
CA GLU A 574 -65.85 8.81 58.58
C GLU A 574 -64.32 8.68 58.62
N ASN A 575 -63.79 7.98 59.64
CA ASN A 575 -62.35 7.78 59.76
C ASN A 575 -61.79 6.76 58.75
N SER A 576 -62.65 5.97 58.08
CA SER A 576 -62.20 5.01 57.06
C SER A 576 -61.85 5.64 55.71
N GLU A 577 -61.99 6.94 55.51
CA GLU A 577 -61.50 7.59 54.29
C GLU A 577 -60.03 8.02 54.42
N GLU A 578 -59.57 8.23 55.65
CA GLU A 578 -58.21 8.70 55.94
C GLU A 578 -57.18 7.56 56.08
N ASP A 579 -55.94 7.83 55.66
CA ASP A 579 -54.82 6.88 55.81
C ASP A 579 -54.38 6.75 57.26
N PHE A 580 -54.43 7.86 58.00
CA PHE A 580 -54.15 7.95 59.43
C PHE A 580 -55.12 8.92 60.11
N ILE A 581 -55.47 8.64 61.36
CA ILE A 581 -56.24 9.55 62.21
C ILE A 581 -55.41 9.93 63.44
N PRO A 582 -55.66 11.09 64.07
CA PRO A 582 -55.04 11.42 65.35
C PRO A 582 -55.26 10.31 66.38
N LEU A 583 -54.26 10.05 67.21
CA LEU A 583 -54.33 9.04 68.26
C LEU A 583 -55.47 9.35 69.24
N SER A 584 -55.77 10.64 69.48
CA SER A 584 -56.94 11.08 70.23
C SER A 584 -58.24 10.49 69.70
N LYS A 585 -58.48 10.59 68.38
CA LYS A 585 -59.65 9.98 67.74
C LYS A 585 -59.68 8.46 67.88
N GLU A 586 -58.56 7.78 67.68
CA GLU A 586 -58.52 6.31 67.87
C GLU A 586 -58.85 5.92 69.31
N ILE A 587 -58.38 6.69 70.32
CA ILE A 587 -58.72 6.48 71.73
C ILE A 587 -60.23 6.65 71.94
N GLU A 588 -60.85 7.72 71.44
CA GLU A 588 -62.30 7.95 71.55
C GLU A 588 -63.10 6.79 70.94
N LEU A 589 -62.71 6.32 69.75
CA LEU A 589 -63.35 5.17 69.10
C LEU A 589 -63.18 3.89 69.93
N LEU A 590 -61.98 3.67 70.47
CA LEU A 590 -61.66 2.48 71.27
C LEU A 590 -62.43 2.48 72.59
N GLU A 591 -62.57 3.63 73.27
CA GLU A 591 -63.34 3.78 74.49
C GLU A 591 -64.83 3.50 74.25
N LEU A 592 -65.40 4.06 73.18
CA LEU A 592 -66.79 3.80 72.79
C LEU A 592 -67.00 2.32 72.47
N TYR A 593 -66.04 1.69 71.79
CA TYR A 593 -66.05 0.26 71.50
C TYR A 593 -66.00 -0.60 72.78
N VAL A 594 -65.03 -0.37 73.67
CA VAL A 594 -64.89 -1.10 74.94
C VAL A 594 -66.13 -0.93 75.81
N LYS A 595 -66.70 0.28 75.84
CA LYS A 595 -67.93 0.57 76.58
C LYS A 595 -69.12 -0.25 76.06
N LEU A 596 -69.28 -0.38 74.74
CA LEU A 596 -70.32 -1.24 74.15
C LEU A 596 -70.08 -2.72 74.45
N GLU A 597 -68.83 -3.19 74.40
CA GLU A 597 -68.47 -4.57 74.73
C GLU A 597 -68.69 -4.88 76.22
N HIS A 598 -68.34 -3.94 77.11
CA HIS A 598 -68.61 -4.02 78.55
C HIS A 598 -70.12 -4.01 78.83
N PHE A 599 -70.90 -3.19 78.13
CA PHE A 599 -72.36 -3.17 78.26
C PHE A 599 -72.99 -4.52 77.88
N ARG A 600 -72.40 -5.24 76.91
CA ARG A 600 -72.85 -6.57 76.49
C ARG A 600 -72.45 -7.68 77.47
N PHE A 601 -71.30 -7.55 78.12
CA PHE A 601 -70.76 -8.55 79.05
C PHE A 601 -70.53 -7.98 80.44
N LYS A 602 -71.52 -7.25 80.97
CA LYS A 602 -71.42 -6.46 82.21
C LYS A 602 -70.96 -7.26 83.43
N ASP A 603 -71.27 -8.56 83.48
CA ASP A 603 -70.91 -9.44 84.59
C ASP A 603 -69.58 -10.19 84.39
N LYS A 604 -68.86 -9.93 83.30
CA LYS A 604 -67.65 -10.70 82.92
C LYS A 604 -66.33 -9.96 83.07
N PHE A 605 -66.29 -8.65 82.89
CA PHE A 605 -65.04 -7.90 83.06
C PHE A 605 -65.28 -6.46 83.48
N ASP A 606 -64.31 -5.86 84.15
CA ASP A 606 -64.15 -4.42 84.28
C ASP A 606 -63.02 -3.94 83.35
N TYR A 607 -62.96 -2.64 83.05
CA TYR A 607 -61.92 -2.09 82.19
C TYR A 607 -61.37 -0.77 82.72
N ALA A 608 -60.10 -0.50 82.40
CA ALA A 608 -59.45 0.78 82.62
C ALA A 608 -58.69 1.20 81.36
N VAL A 609 -59.03 2.38 80.83
CA VAL A 609 -58.27 3.05 79.78
C VAL A 609 -57.51 4.20 80.43
N THR A 610 -56.18 4.20 80.32
CA THR A 610 -55.30 5.19 80.94
C THR A 610 -54.38 5.78 79.90
N VAL A 611 -54.36 7.11 79.84
CA VAL A 611 -53.46 7.89 78.96
C VAL A 611 -52.50 8.64 79.87
N ASP A 612 -51.20 8.45 79.66
CA ASP A 612 -50.16 9.18 80.39
C ASP A 612 -50.28 10.69 80.11
N GLU A 613 -50.27 11.52 81.16
CA GLU A 613 -50.41 12.98 81.08
C GLU A 613 -49.31 13.64 80.23
N HIS A 614 -48.18 12.96 80.04
CA HIS A 614 -47.05 13.45 79.24
C HIS A 614 -47.25 13.25 77.73
N ILE A 615 -48.23 12.45 77.30
CA ILE A 615 -48.51 12.22 75.87
C ILE A 615 -49.36 13.36 75.32
N ASN A 616 -48.82 14.10 74.35
CA ASN A 616 -49.66 14.91 73.48
C ASN A 616 -50.27 14.03 72.37
N VAL A 617 -51.48 13.53 72.58
CA VAL A 617 -52.17 12.59 71.68
C VAL A 617 -52.46 13.15 70.28
N GLU A 618 -52.46 14.47 70.10
CA GLU A 618 -52.64 15.13 68.79
C GLU A 618 -51.39 15.05 67.90
N ASP A 619 -50.21 14.82 68.50
CA ASP A 619 -48.93 14.75 67.77
C ASP A 619 -48.69 13.40 67.08
N PHE A 620 -49.52 12.39 67.38
CA PHE A 620 -49.38 11.03 66.87
C PHE A 620 -50.55 10.68 65.98
N VAL A 621 -50.27 10.10 64.82
CA VAL A 621 -51.29 9.60 63.91
C VAL A 621 -51.20 8.09 63.82
N ILE A 622 -52.33 7.41 63.90
CA ILE A 622 -52.43 5.95 63.86
C ILE A 622 -53.39 5.54 62.74
N PRO A 623 -53.13 4.42 62.03
CA PRO A 623 -54.11 3.89 61.10
C PRO A 623 -55.42 3.63 61.84
N PRO A 624 -56.57 4.10 61.32
CA PRO A 624 -57.85 3.97 62.00
C PRO A 624 -58.19 2.50 62.25
N MET A 625 -58.77 2.20 63.41
CA MET A 625 -59.26 0.89 63.83
C MET A 625 -58.15 -0.17 63.89
N LEU A 626 -56.92 0.25 64.20
CA LEU A 626 -55.79 -0.67 64.32
C LEU A 626 -55.79 -1.40 65.67
N LEU A 627 -56.26 -0.74 66.74
CA LEU A 627 -56.25 -1.29 68.10
C LEU A 627 -57.45 -2.19 68.36
N GLN A 628 -58.58 -1.90 67.72
CA GLN A 628 -59.86 -2.58 67.93
C GLN A 628 -59.76 -4.12 67.85
N PRO A 629 -59.09 -4.76 66.87
CA PRO A 629 -59.05 -6.23 66.79
C PRO A 629 -58.31 -6.88 67.97
N TYR A 630 -57.34 -6.17 68.56
CA TYR A 630 -56.61 -6.67 69.73
C TYR A 630 -57.49 -6.62 70.98
N VAL A 631 -58.25 -5.54 71.15
CA VAL A 631 -59.27 -5.41 72.20
C VAL A 631 -60.40 -6.42 72.00
N GLU A 632 -60.87 -6.62 70.77
CA GLU A 632 -61.88 -7.64 70.43
C GLU A 632 -61.38 -9.02 70.88
N ASN A 633 -60.14 -9.38 70.54
CA ASN A 633 -59.55 -10.64 70.96
C ASN A 633 -59.46 -10.77 72.48
N ALA A 634 -59.02 -9.72 73.19
CA ALA A 634 -58.94 -9.71 74.65
C ALA A 634 -60.30 -10.00 75.30
N VAL A 635 -61.36 -9.32 74.85
CA VAL A 635 -62.72 -9.51 75.40
C VAL A 635 -63.31 -10.87 75.01
N TRP A 636 -63.27 -11.22 73.71
CA TRP A 636 -63.98 -12.38 73.16
C TRP A 636 -63.31 -13.71 73.48
N HIS A 637 -61.98 -13.74 73.37
CA HIS A 637 -61.18 -14.95 73.48
C HIS A 637 -60.52 -15.09 74.84
N GLY A 638 -60.30 -13.99 75.56
CA GLY A 638 -59.77 -13.98 76.94
C GLY A 638 -60.89 -13.93 77.98
N LEU A 639 -61.51 -12.76 78.14
CA LEU A 639 -62.33 -12.41 79.30
C LEU A 639 -63.70 -13.09 79.33
N ARG A 640 -64.36 -13.28 78.18
CA ARG A 640 -65.70 -13.88 78.10
C ARG A 640 -65.80 -15.28 78.73
N TYR A 641 -64.73 -16.07 78.63
CA TYR A 641 -64.69 -17.47 79.10
C TYR A 641 -64.14 -17.62 80.51
N LYS A 642 -63.73 -16.52 81.17
CA LYS A 642 -63.31 -16.54 82.56
C LYS A 642 -64.53 -16.79 83.46
N GLU A 643 -64.34 -17.62 84.48
CA GLU A 643 -65.38 -17.91 85.47
C GLU A 643 -65.56 -16.73 86.43
N GLU A 644 -64.46 -16.13 86.85
CA GLU A 644 -64.41 -14.90 87.65
C GLU A 644 -64.46 -13.64 86.79
N LYS A 645 -64.78 -12.50 87.40
CA LYS A 645 -64.77 -11.19 86.74
C LYS A 645 -63.33 -10.80 86.39
N GLY A 646 -63.05 -10.63 85.11
CA GLY A 646 -61.72 -10.23 84.62
C GLY A 646 -61.51 -8.72 84.52
N MET A 647 -60.32 -8.32 84.09
CA MET A 647 -59.88 -6.94 83.95
C MET A 647 -59.20 -6.72 82.59
N LEU A 648 -59.68 -5.72 81.85
CA LEU A 648 -59.02 -5.22 80.64
C LEU A 648 -58.30 -3.90 80.94
N LYS A 649 -56.98 -3.86 80.75
CA LYS A 649 -56.20 -2.62 80.90
C LYS A 649 -55.66 -2.18 79.54
N ILE A 650 -55.96 -0.94 79.18
CA ILE A 650 -55.42 -0.29 78.00
C ILE A 650 -54.60 0.90 78.48
N HIS A 651 -53.29 0.87 78.22
CA HIS A 651 -52.36 1.89 78.66
C HIS A 651 -51.63 2.50 77.48
N PHE A 652 -51.72 3.82 77.35
CA PHE A 652 -50.97 4.61 76.38
C PHE A 652 -49.82 5.28 77.13
N GLN A 653 -48.57 4.98 76.75
CA GLN A 653 -47.37 5.49 77.40
C GLN A 653 -46.40 6.11 76.37
N GLN A 654 -45.88 7.31 76.64
CA GLN A 654 -44.81 7.87 75.82
C GLN A 654 -43.48 7.23 76.20
N LYS A 655 -42.78 6.63 75.23
CA LYS A 655 -41.42 6.11 75.46
C LYS A 655 -40.37 7.21 75.33
N ASN A 656 -40.54 8.07 74.32
CA ASN A 656 -39.66 9.20 73.99
C ASN A 656 -40.44 10.19 73.11
N THR A 657 -39.83 11.33 72.74
CA THR A 657 -40.48 12.40 71.95
C THR A 657 -41.09 11.95 70.62
N GLU A 658 -40.62 10.83 70.07
CA GLU A 658 -41.02 10.32 68.75
C GLU A 658 -41.71 8.95 68.80
N THR A 659 -42.01 8.38 69.98
CA THR A 659 -42.60 7.03 70.05
C THR A 659 -43.55 6.87 71.22
N VAL A 660 -44.73 6.32 70.91
CA VAL A 660 -45.74 5.89 71.89
C VAL A 660 -45.81 4.37 71.91
N ILE A 661 -45.86 3.81 73.11
CA ILE A 661 -46.15 2.40 73.35
C ILE A 661 -47.60 2.29 73.81
N ILE A 662 -48.38 1.47 73.12
CA ILE A 662 -49.77 1.17 73.44
C ILE A 662 -49.82 -0.27 73.92
N THR A 663 -50.28 -0.47 75.14
CA THR A 663 -50.33 -1.78 75.79
C THR A 663 -51.78 -2.17 76.06
N ILE A 664 -52.19 -3.33 75.54
CA ILE A 664 -53.51 -3.94 75.81
C ILE A 664 -53.24 -5.23 76.58
N GLU A 665 -53.63 -5.26 77.85
CA GLU A 665 -53.43 -6.37 78.79
C GLU A 665 -54.78 -6.90 79.24
N ASP A 666 -55.00 -8.21 79.10
CA ASP A 666 -56.13 -8.91 79.70
C ASP A 666 -55.66 -9.99 80.67
N ASP A 667 -56.44 -10.23 81.72
CA ASP A 667 -56.23 -11.31 82.69
C ASP A 667 -57.13 -12.53 82.44
N GLY A 668 -57.52 -12.74 81.18
CA GLY A 668 -58.38 -13.84 80.76
C GLY A 668 -57.71 -15.21 80.80
N ILE A 669 -58.37 -16.21 80.22
CA ILE A 669 -57.94 -17.62 80.25
C ILE A 669 -56.59 -17.91 79.55
N GLY A 670 -55.98 -16.93 78.89
CA GLY A 670 -54.71 -17.08 78.17
C GLY A 670 -54.84 -17.73 76.78
N ARG A 671 -53.79 -17.56 75.96
CA ARG A 671 -53.82 -17.88 74.52
C ARG A 671 -53.93 -19.37 74.22
N LYS A 672 -53.30 -20.24 75.03
CA LYS A 672 -53.33 -21.70 74.83
C LYS A 672 -54.69 -22.30 75.20
N LYS A 673 -55.25 -21.96 76.36
CA LYS A 673 -56.59 -22.43 76.79
C LYS A 673 -57.67 -21.93 75.83
N SER A 674 -57.57 -20.68 75.37
CA SER A 674 -58.50 -20.12 74.39
C SER A 674 -58.48 -20.87 73.04
N LYS A 675 -57.31 -21.35 72.58
CA LYS A 675 -57.21 -22.21 71.39
C LYS A 675 -57.83 -23.59 71.60
N ALA A 676 -57.73 -24.16 72.80
CA ALA A 676 -58.28 -25.47 73.14
C ALA A 676 -59.83 -25.48 73.18
N LEU A 677 -60.45 -24.36 73.60
CA LEU A 677 -61.90 -24.20 73.69
C LEU A 677 -62.61 -23.93 72.33
N LYS A 678 -61.86 -23.82 71.23
CA LYS A 678 -62.44 -23.59 69.90
C LYS A 678 -63.17 -24.84 69.39
N THR A 679 -64.41 -24.68 68.94
CA THR A 679 -65.17 -25.74 68.25
C THR A 679 -64.53 -26.11 66.91
N GLU A 680 -64.77 -27.33 66.40
CA GLU A 680 -64.24 -27.80 65.10
C GLU A 680 -64.56 -26.85 63.93
N ASN A 681 -65.74 -26.21 63.93
CA ASN A 681 -66.11 -25.18 62.95
C ASN A 681 -65.32 -23.86 63.12
N GLN A 682 -64.96 -23.49 64.35
CA GLN A 682 -64.11 -22.32 64.64
C GLN A 682 -62.63 -22.59 64.35
N LYS A 683 -62.17 -23.84 64.39
CA LYS A 683 -60.82 -24.25 63.97
C LYS A 683 -60.66 -24.22 62.45
N LYS A 684 -61.72 -24.51 61.67
CA LYS A 684 -61.73 -24.44 60.19
C LYS A 684 -61.69 -23.01 59.65
N GLN A 685 -62.24 -22.03 60.36
CA GLN A 685 -62.11 -20.62 59.99
C GLN A 685 -60.74 -20.07 60.43
N LYS A 686 -59.76 -20.00 59.51
CA LYS A 686 -58.51 -19.26 59.75
C LYS A 686 -58.83 -17.81 60.17
N SER A 687 -58.12 -17.26 61.16
CA SER A 687 -58.36 -15.91 61.68
C SER A 687 -58.08 -14.83 60.62
N LYS A 688 -59.06 -14.54 59.77
CA LYS A 688 -58.95 -13.55 58.67
C LYS A 688 -58.62 -12.15 59.21
N GLY A 689 -59.15 -11.80 60.39
CA GLY A 689 -58.92 -10.50 61.05
C GLY A 689 -57.44 -10.19 61.30
N MET A 690 -56.71 -11.06 62.02
CA MET A 690 -55.30 -10.81 62.32
C MET A 690 -54.39 -10.85 61.07
N GLY A 691 -54.71 -11.73 60.11
CA GLY A 691 -53.97 -11.78 58.84
C GLY A 691 -54.15 -10.52 57.99
N ASN A 692 -55.31 -9.87 58.06
CA ASN A 692 -55.54 -8.60 57.37
C ASN A 692 -54.79 -7.45 58.03
N ILE A 693 -54.74 -7.41 59.37
CA ILE A 693 -53.99 -6.40 60.12
C ILE A 693 -52.49 -6.51 59.86
N GLN A 694 -51.92 -7.73 59.85
CA GLN A 694 -50.50 -7.93 59.51
C GLN A 694 -50.16 -7.45 58.10
N LYS A 695 -51.01 -7.76 57.10
CA LYS A 695 -50.83 -7.28 55.72
C LYS A 695 -50.95 -5.76 55.61
N ARG A 696 -51.86 -5.16 56.38
CA ARG A 696 -52.02 -3.70 56.43
C ARG A 696 -50.77 -3.02 57.01
N ILE A 697 -50.24 -3.54 58.11
CA ILE A 697 -48.99 -3.05 58.72
C ILE A 697 -47.81 -3.21 57.75
N SER A 698 -47.68 -4.35 57.05
CA SER A 698 -46.57 -4.55 56.11
C SER A 698 -46.60 -3.58 54.93
N ILE A 699 -47.77 -3.30 54.35
CA ILE A 699 -47.89 -2.36 53.24
C ILE A 699 -47.63 -0.92 53.72
N LEU A 700 -48.13 -0.56 54.91
CA LEU A 700 -47.85 0.75 55.52
C LEU A 700 -46.36 0.94 55.80
N ASN A 701 -45.67 -0.07 56.31
CA ASN A 701 -44.23 0.01 56.57
C ASN A 701 -43.41 0.07 55.25
N GLU A 702 -43.83 -0.62 54.19
CA GLU A 702 -43.21 -0.48 52.85
C GLU A 702 -43.40 0.93 52.27
N MET A 703 -44.55 1.55 52.50
CA MET A 703 -44.85 2.89 51.97
C MET A 703 -44.26 4.03 52.82
N TYR A 704 -44.20 3.86 54.14
CA TYR A 704 -43.94 4.94 55.10
C TYR A 704 -42.77 4.68 56.07
N LYS A 705 -41.92 3.67 55.82
CA LYS A 705 -40.67 3.38 56.58
C LYS A 705 -40.89 2.93 58.04
N ASP A 706 -41.44 1.74 58.26
CA ASP A 706 -41.48 1.07 59.58
C ASP A 706 -42.09 1.91 60.71
N LYS A 707 -43.27 2.50 60.46
CA LYS A 707 -44.01 3.36 61.41
C LYS A 707 -44.67 2.59 62.55
N VAL A 708 -45.08 1.35 62.32
CA VAL A 708 -45.86 0.54 63.28
C VAL A 708 -45.20 -0.82 63.47
N ASP A 709 -45.00 -1.20 64.72
CA ASP A 709 -44.60 -2.55 65.11
C ASP A 709 -45.54 -3.11 66.19
N VAL A 710 -45.82 -4.41 66.15
CA VAL A 710 -46.75 -5.07 67.07
C VAL A 710 -46.20 -6.40 67.56
N ILE A 711 -46.14 -6.54 68.87
CA ILE A 711 -45.71 -7.74 69.58
C ILE A 711 -46.87 -8.27 70.43
N VAL A 712 -47.09 -9.59 70.41
CA VAL A 712 -48.15 -10.26 71.18
C VAL A 712 -47.56 -11.38 72.03
N GLU A 713 -47.58 -11.22 73.34
CA GLU A 713 -46.98 -12.08 74.36
C GLU A 713 -48.06 -12.54 75.37
N ASP A 714 -47.73 -13.51 76.23
CA ASP A 714 -48.60 -13.91 77.36
C ASP A 714 -48.39 -12.92 78.52
N ALA A 715 -49.46 -12.53 79.23
CA ALA A 715 -49.39 -11.46 80.24
C ALA A 715 -48.77 -11.93 81.57
N PHE A 716 -48.98 -13.20 81.93
CA PHE A 716 -48.54 -13.79 83.20
C PHE A 716 -47.70 -15.06 82.97
N GLU A 717 -46.75 -15.35 83.87
CA GLU A 717 -45.85 -16.53 83.77
C GLU A 717 -46.58 -17.88 83.79
N ASN A 718 -47.82 -17.92 84.30
CA ASN A 718 -48.69 -19.09 84.32
C ASN A 718 -49.44 -19.32 82.98
N GLU A 719 -49.06 -18.61 81.91
CA GLU A 719 -49.69 -18.63 80.58
C GLU A 719 -51.16 -18.18 80.56
N GLU A 720 -51.58 -17.43 81.58
CA GLU A 720 -52.87 -16.75 81.65
C GLU A 720 -52.74 -15.31 81.15
N GLY A 721 -53.85 -14.74 80.69
CA GLY A 721 -53.90 -13.41 80.08
C GLY A 721 -53.16 -13.25 78.74
N THR A 722 -53.35 -12.11 78.08
CA THR A 722 -52.63 -11.72 76.85
C THR A 722 -52.11 -10.29 76.96
N LEU A 723 -50.87 -10.07 76.53
CA LEU A 723 -50.26 -8.75 76.45
C LEU A 723 -49.98 -8.40 74.99
N VAL A 724 -50.61 -7.35 74.47
CA VAL A 724 -50.31 -6.78 73.16
C VAL A 724 -49.56 -5.46 73.36
N LYS A 725 -48.37 -5.36 72.78
CA LYS A 725 -47.54 -4.17 72.79
C LYS A 725 -47.40 -3.63 71.37
N LEU A 726 -48.02 -2.49 71.10
CA LEU A 726 -47.91 -1.78 69.83
C LEU A 726 -47.00 -0.57 69.99
N THR A 727 -46.01 -0.46 69.11
CA THR A 727 -45.06 0.67 69.05
C THR A 727 -45.40 1.55 67.86
N LEU A 728 -45.75 2.80 68.13
CA LEU A 728 -46.10 3.80 67.11
C LEU A 728 -45.05 4.90 67.09
N LYS A 729 -44.43 5.13 65.93
CA LYS A 729 -43.48 6.24 65.73
C LYS A 729 -44.20 7.49 65.23
N LYS A 730 -43.71 8.65 65.63
CA LYS A 730 -44.15 9.98 65.16
C LYS A 730 -43.79 10.16 63.69
N ASP A 731 -44.63 10.90 62.98
CA ASP A 731 -44.47 11.24 61.56
C ASP A 731 -43.31 12.21 61.29
#